data_AF-C6BPI6-F1
#
_entry.id   AF-C6BPI6-F1
#
_cell.length_a   1.000
_cell.length_b   1.000
_cell.length_c   1.000
_cell.angle_alpha   90.00
_cell.angle_beta   90.00
_cell.angle_gamma   90.00
#
_symmetry.space_group_name_H-M   'P 1'
#
loop_
_entity.id
_entity.type
_entity.pdbx_description
1 polymer ?
#
loop_
_entity_poly.entity_id
_entity_poly.type
_entity_poly.pdbx_seq_one_letter_code
_entity_poly.pdbx_strand_id
1 'polypeptide(L)'
;MSDIVQHNETPAQADPAEVVASLAPETALFTACQPSEELALGQWYWVKSVAKWNNESAGVKEGEEYEWFGCAMQIGSNYVKIKSPTGSYARVHLDDYWTNLRREENPEAVIASEVEACQARSKALIAEIHALTQRLGVAKSQAISGPATSSGESAGSALVTLSGQSDLHAYQGALTIAKEKTLPALHEELKKANEQLVVWIKASTLALEASIVPMRETIQMINDRLFSFGLYAGLAESAIQCCSGAPASREEPLHVMQRRCYMDEEALLSYEAGGMDFRGVGEFDAWISKPENRDRILPFPRTLVAMRVRRSAKERETHGDPLASFIRIEEEYADKWTFLYVRNGEQVWRIACEIDFGPMIFPDGAIHRDGEPLMVKMHANSVDRIITRAEYEQNFATYQEIVAKSKAWRLANPKEHTIRDPYMSFLGDTAEIPGFGSFRPYDWKPFDRSNVHYDEVMAVLSAKVKEYNRVAVIIQGLFDRSEILHPHPPVQTWRPESFSRSVRLVYDSSRALYDGEKPDFEAFRAKLNASMGPGSIVVGQERFWMAREADRENARRDRTYRVGASSHRYKFYKPDGNPGPGRIATIEEWKPRSRVAVFTWEREARSWGRSPILQTLAVPATEMFNISAYKQGDFKQFFVDPRTREEYLKWAPLLLTAEDFLASKLQAPERSVS
;
A
#
# COMPACT_ATOMS: atom_id res chain seq x y z
N MET A 1 1.88 70.86 -16.73
CA MET A 1 1.00 70.13 -17.67
C MET A 1 1.66 68.79 -17.94
N SER A 2 0.90 67.72 -17.66
CA SER A 2 1.16 66.33 -18.02
C SER A 2 2.06 65.55 -17.06
N ASP A 3 1.39 65.06 -16.01
CA ASP A 3 1.82 64.03 -15.07
C ASP A 3 2.17 62.70 -15.75
N ILE A 4 3.25 62.08 -15.29
CA ILE A 4 3.55 60.66 -15.49
C ILE A 4 3.40 60.02 -14.11
N VAL A 5 2.22 59.43 -13.85
CA VAL A 5 1.97 58.60 -12.68
C VAL A 5 2.17 57.16 -13.09
N GLN A 6 3.17 56.52 -12.49
CA GLN A 6 3.39 55.08 -12.54
C GLN A 6 2.31 54.39 -11.70
N HIS A 7 1.46 53.58 -12.33
CA HIS A 7 0.60 52.63 -11.63
C HIS A 7 1.42 51.36 -11.34
N ASN A 8 1.74 51.15 -10.07
CA ASN A 8 2.10 49.84 -9.52
C ASN A 8 0.81 49.03 -9.37
N GLU A 9 0.63 48.00 -10.21
CA GLU A 9 -0.41 46.99 -10.01
C GLU A 9 0.11 45.90 -9.07
N THR A 10 -0.36 45.94 -7.84
CA THR A 10 -0.27 44.84 -6.87
C THR A 10 -1.21 43.72 -7.33
N PRO A 11 -0.80 42.44 -7.39
CA PRO A 11 -1.73 41.37 -7.71
C PRO A 11 -2.74 41.23 -6.56
N ALA A 12 -4.01 41.43 -6.88
CA ALA A 12 -5.12 41.27 -5.96
C ALA A 12 -5.11 39.84 -5.39
N GLN A 13 -4.85 39.73 -4.09
CA GLN A 13 -5.14 38.51 -3.33
C GLN A 13 -6.65 38.30 -3.36
N ALA A 14 -7.08 37.24 -4.06
CA ALA A 14 -8.46 36.79 -4.02
C ALA A 14 -8.85 36.43 -2.58
N ASP A 15 -10.01 36.90 -2.17
CA ASP A 15 -10.56 36.80 -0.81
C ASP A 15 -10.88 35.32 -0.50
N PRO A 16 -10.32 34.71 0.56
CA PRO A 16 -10.50 33.28 0.86
C PRO A 16 -11.94 32.88 1.23
N ALA A 17 -12.87 33.85 1.32
CA ALA A 17 -14.29 33.61 1.56
C ALA A 17 -15.05 33.10 0.33
N GLU A 18 -14.62 33.40 -0.90
CA GLU A 18 -15.22 32.83 -2.13
C GLU A 18 -14.86 31.33 -2.31
N VAL A 19 -13.74 30.89 -1.74
CA VAL A 19 -13.24 29.50 -1.86
C VAL A 19 -14.05 28.53 -1.00
N VAL A 20 -14.58 28.96 0.15
CA VAL A 20 -15.32 28.07 1.07
C VAL A 20 -16.83 28.12 0.83
N ALA A 21 -17.36 29.20 0.25
CA ALA A 21 -18.79 29.31 -0.09
C ALA A 21 -19.17 28.63 -1.43
N SER A 22 -18.23 28.46 -2.37
CA SER A 22 -18.50 27.77 -3.66
C SER A 22 -18.45 26.24 -3.58
N LEU A 23 -18.17 25.68 -2.40
CA LEU A 23 -18.12 24.23 -2.13
C LEU A 23 -19.42 23.65 -1.54
N ALA A 24 -20.47 24.47 -1.37
CA ALA A 24 -21.82 23.96 -1.29
C ALA A 24 -22.26 23.57 -2.71
N PRO A 25 -22.92 22.42 -2.94
CA PRO A 25 -23.51 22.16 -4.24
C PRO A 25 -24.62 23.20 -4.41
N GLU A 26 -24.35 24.30 -5.13
CA GLU A 26 -25.41 25.04 -5.76
C GLU A 26 -26.12 24.01 -6.64
N THR A 27 -27.31 23.63 -6.18
CA THR A 27 -28.34 22.94 -6.93
C THR A 27 -28.76 23.87 -8.06
N ALA A 28 -27.86 24.05 -9.03
CA ALA A 28 -28.13 24.64 -10.31
C ALA A 28 -29.10 23.68 -11.00
N LEU A 29 -30.38 24.04 -10.91
CA LEU A 29 -31.48 23.52 -11.69
C LEU A 29 -31.19 23.77 -13.17
N PHE A 30 -30.35 22.93 -13.76
CA PHE A 30 -30.17 22.87 -15.20
C PHE A 30 -30.15 21.41 -15.64
N THR A 31 -31.03 21.17 -16.60
CA THR A 31 -31.58 19.92 -17.08
C THR A 31 -30.51 18.84 -17.24
N ALA A 32 -30.42 17.94 -16.25
CA ALA A 32 -29.90 16.61 -16.48
C ALA A 32 -30.60 16.07 -17.74
N CYS A 33 -29.84 15.62 -18.72
CA CYS A 33 -30.38 14.74 -19.75
C CYS A 33 -31.03 13.60 -18.96
N GLN A 34 -32.36 13.60 -18.92
CA GLN A 34 -33.14 12.65 -18.13
C GLN A 34 -32.62 11.26 -18.49
N PRO A 35 -32.18 10.41 -17.54
CA PRO A 35 -32.15 8.99 -17.84
C PRO A 35 -33.60 8.64 -18.12
N SER A 36 -33.91 8.47 -19.41
CA SER A 36 -35.19 7.98 -19.88
C SER A 36 -35.60 6.81 -19.01
N GLU A 37 -36.89 6.71 -18.70
CA GLU A 37 -37.57 5.79 -17.77
C GLU A 37 -37.31 4.27 -17.99
N GLU A 38 -36.24 3.87 -18.69
CA GLU A 38 -35.98 2.53 -19.17
C GLU A 38 -34.82 1.79 -18.49
N LEU A 39 -33.82 2.47 -17.91
CA LEU A 39 -32.64 1.82 -17.32
C LEU A 39 -32.84 1.54 -15.82
N ALA A 40 -32.91 0.27 -15.43
CA ALA A 40 -33.04 -0.18 -14.04
C ALA A 40 -32.09 -1.32 -13.68
N LEU A 41 -31.70 -1.38 -12.40
CA LEU A 41 -30.91 -2.48 -11.85
C LEU A 41 -31.65 -3.81 -11.97
N GLY A 42 -30.92 -4.88 -12.32
CA GLY A 42 -31.50 -6.21 -12.48
C GLY A 42 -32.14 -6.48 -13.85
N GLN A 43 -32.17 -5.50 -14.75
CA GLN A 43 -32.59 -5.70 -16.14
C GLN A 43 -31.50 -6.39 -16.98
N TRP A 44 -31.91 -7.03 -18.05
CA TRP A 44 -31.03 -7.81 -18.93
C TRP A 44 -30.87 -7.20 -20.31
N TYR A 45 -29.66 -7.34 -20.85
CA TYR A 45 -29.22 -6.73 -22.09
C TYR A 45 -28.37 -7.68 -22.92
N TRP A 46 -28.49 -7.59 -24.24
CA TRP A 46 -27.53 -8.08 -25.20
C TRP A 46 -26.47 -7.02 -25.41
N VAL A 47 -25.21 -7.37 -25.10
CA VAL A 47 -24.07 -6.47 -25.15
C VAL A 47 -23.25 -6.78 -26.39
N LYS A 48 -23.11 -5.81 -27.29
CA LYS A 48 -22.19 -5.92 -28.44
C LYS A 48 -20.75 -5.79 -27.96
N SER A 49 -19.90 -6.70 -28.41
CA SER A 49 -18.48 -6.73 -28.10
C SER A 49 -17.68 -7.21 -29.30
N VAL A 50 -16.43 -6.79 -29.41
CA VAL A 50 -15.48 -7.28 -30.42
C VAL A 50 -14.54 -8.29 -29.78
N ALA A 51 -14.34 -9.44 -30.41
CA ALA A 51 -13.42 -10.45 -29.90
C ALA A 51 -11.97 -9.98 -30.00
N LYS A 52 -11.28 -9.89 -28.86
CA LYS A 52 -9.86 -9.50 -28.78
C LYS A 52 -8.88 -10.64 -29.07
N TRP A 53 -9.35 -11.88 -29.05
CA TRP A 53 -8.60 -13.09 -29.32
C TRP A 53 -9.55 -14.16 -29.85
N ASN A 54 -9.02 -15.15 -30.56
CA ASN A 54 -9.80 -16.29 -31.04
C ASN A 54 -10.42 -17.04 -29.84
N ASN A 55 -11.74 -17.17 -29.84
CA ASN A 55 -12.46 -17.92 -28.82
C ASN A 55 -13.19 -19.10 -29.46
N GLU A 56 -12.51 -20.25 -29.48
CA GLU A 56 -13.04 -21.51 -30.04
C GLU A 56 -14.33 -21.97 -29.34
N SER A 57 -14.53 -21.59 -28.07
CA SER A 57 -15.72 -22.00 -27.30
C SER A 57 -16.97 -21.17 -27.65
N ALA A 58 -16.78 -19.95 -28.13
CA ALA A 58 -17.86 -19.07 -28.59
C ALA A 58 -18.01 -19.09 -30.13
N GLY A 59 -17.08 -19.72 -30.85
CA GLY A 59 -17.07 -19.76 -32.31
C GLY A 59 -16.69 -18.43 -32.98
N VAL A 60 -16.06 -17.50 -32.24
CA VAL A 60 -15.76 -16.13 -32.69
C VAL A 60 -14.27 -15.95 -32.94
N LYS A 61 -13.91 -15.37 -34.09
CA LYS A 61 -12.51 -15.03 -34.43
C LYS A 61 -12.15 -13.63 -33.97
N GLU A 62 -10.85 -13.38 -33.77
CA GLU A 62 -10.33 -12.06 -33.45
C GLU A 62 -10.84 -11.01 -34.46
N GLY A 63 -11.41 -9.92 -33.94
CA GLY A 63 -11.99 -8.83 -34.73
C GLY A 63 -13.46 -9.00 -35.12
N GLU A 64 -14.08 -10.15 -34.89
CA GLU A 64 -15.52 -10.35 -35.15
C GLU A 64 -16.38 -9.74 -34.01
N GLU A 65 -17.49 -9.10 -34.40
CA GLU A 65 -18.52 -8.60 -33.49
C GLU A 65 -19.42 -9.75 -33.03
N TYR A 66 -19.66 -9.83 -31.73
CA TYR A 66 -20.57 -10.79 -31.13
C TYR A 66 -21.41 -10.13 -30.04
N GLU A 67 -22.59 -10.69 -29.79
CA GLU A 67 -23.47 -10.27 -28.71
C GLU A 67 -23.45 -11.31 -27.59
N TRP A 68 -23.42 -10.84 -26.35
CA TRP A 68 -23.54 -11.72 -25.18
C TRP A 68 -24.58 -11.19 -24.20
N PHE A 69 -25.22 -12.12 -23.49
CA PHE A 69 -26.32 -11.83 -22.59
C PHE A 69 -25.83 -11.50 -21.18
N GLY A 70 -26.32 -10.40 -20.60
CA GLY A 70 -25.87 -9.95 -19.28
C GLY A 70 -26.89 -9.13 -18.50
N CYS A 71 -26.74 -9.14 -17.18
CA CYS A 71 -27.58 -8.41 -16.24
C CYS A 71 -26.92 -7.10 -15.80
N ALA A 72 -27.67 -6.00 -15.76
CA ALA A 72 -27.23 -4.72 -15.22
C ALA A 72 -27.10 -4.82 -13.69
N MET A 73 -25.86 -4.77 -13.20
CA MET A 73 -25.53 -4.96 -11.78
C MET A 73 -25.35 -3.65 -11.02
N GLN A 74 -24.89 -2.61 -11.70
CA GLN A 74 -24.60 -1.31 -11.10
C GLN A 74 -24.79 -0.23 -12.16
N ILE A 75 -25.42 0.87 -11.76
CA ILE A 75 -25.59 2.07 -12.58
C ILE A 75 -24.80 3.17 -11.87
N GLY A 76 -23.77 3.67 -12.54
CA GLY A 76 -22.98 4.82 -12.09
C GLY A 76 -23.52 6.12 -12.68
N SER A 77 -22.80 7.22 -12.44
CA SER A 77 -23.13 8.55 -12.95
C SER A 77 -23.02 8.63 -14.48
N ASN A 78 -22.11 7.85 -15.08
CA ASN A 78 -21.84 7.87 -16.52
C ASN A 78 -21.65 6.48 -17.15
N TYR A 79 -21.88 5.40 -16.41
CA TYR A 79 -21.72 4.03 -16.92
C TYR A 79 -22.78 3.06 -16.40
N VAL A 80 -22.92 1.95 -17.10
CA VAL A 80 -23.65 0.76 -16.66
C VAL A 80 -22.70 -0.43 -16.62
N LYS A 81 -22.65 -1.12 -15.48
CA LYS A 81 -21.87 -2.34 -15.33
C LYS A 81 -22.77 -3.55 -15.52
N ILE A 82 -22.43 -4.36 -16.50
CA ILE A 82 -23.17 -5.54 -16.90
C ILE A 82 -22.34 -6.77 -16.59
N LYS A 83 -22.96 -7.78 -15.99
CA LYS A 83 -22.35 -9.07 -15.64
C LYS A 83 -23.00 -10.17 -16.45
N SER A 84 -22.19 -10.94 -17.15
CA SER A 84 -22.62 -12.18 -17.83
C SER A 84 -22.85 -13.30 -16.81
N PRO A 85 -23.68 -14.29 -17.15
CA PRO A 85 -23.80 -15.53 -16.38
C PRO A 85 -22.45 -16.23 -16.16
N THR A 86 -21.58 -16.23 -17.16
CA THR A 86 -20.26 -16.88 -17.13
C THR A 86 -19.22 -16.16 -16.26
N GLY A 87 -19.55 -14.96 -15.75
CA GLY A 87 -18.72 -14.20 -14.82
C GLY A 87 -17.89 -13.09 -15.46
N SER A 88 -17.87 -12.98 -16.80
CA SER A 88 -17.34 -11.80 -17.49
C SER A 88 -18.17 -10.56 -17.18
N TYR A 89 -17.53 -9.39 -17.12
CA TYR A 89 -18.20 -8.11 -16.91
C TYR A 89 -17.79 -7.13 -18.01
N ALA A 90 -18.69 -6.22 -18.35
CA ALA A 90 -18.39 -5.04 -19.15
C ALA A 90 -18.93 -3.79 -18.47
N ARG A 91 -18.25 -2.68 -18.73
CA ARG A 91 -18.73 -1.35 -18.37
C ARG A 91 -18.97 -0.61 -19.68
N VAL A 92 -20.19 -0.15 -19.86
CA VAL A 92 -20.60 0.60 -21.06
C VAL A 92 -20.90 2.02 -20.64
N HIS A 93 -20.33 2.99 -21.35
CA HIS A 93 -20.62 4.40 -21.13
C HIS A 93 -22.09 4.70 -21.49
N LEU A 94 -22.74 5.61 -20.78
CA LEU A 94 -24.16 5.93 -21.05
C LEU A 94 -24.37 6.52 -22.46
N ASP A 95 -23.40 7.25 -23.00
CA ASP A 95 -23.48 7.75 -24.39
C ASP A 95 -23.48 6.62 -25.42
N ASP A 96 -22.85 5.49 -25.10
CA ASP A 96 -22.79 4.31 -25.97
C ASP A 96 -23.97 3.34 -25.72
N TYR A 97 -24.90 3.69 -24.84
CA TYR A 97 -25.99 2.82 -24.40
C TYR A 97 -26.80 2.28 -25.59
N TRP A 98 -27.29 3.16 -26.46
CA TRP A 98 -28.13 2.76 -27.61
C TRP A 98 -27.35 2.04 -28.71
N THR A 99 -26.04 2.24 -28.78
CA THR A 99 -25.17 1.63 -29.79
C THR A 99 -24.81 0.19 -29.40
N ASN A 100 -24.48 0.00 -28.13
CA ASN A 100 -23.85 -1.23 -27.63
C ASN A 100 -24.80 -2.15 -26.84
N LEU A 101 -25.96 -1.65 -26.39
CA LEU A 101 -26.91 -2.42 -25.57
C LEU A 101 -28.27 -2.54 -26.24
N ARG A 102 -28.77 -3.78 -26.33
CA ARG A 102 -30.16 -4.07 -26.70
C ARG A 102 -30.87 -4.73 -25.53
N ARG A 103 -31.93 -4.08 -25.01
CA ARG A 103 -32.72 -4.60 -23.89
C ARG A 103 -33.47 -5.87 -24.30
N GLU A 104 -33.51 -6.84 -23.40
CA GLU A 104 -34.35 -8.04 -23.52
C GLU A 104 -35.64 -7.87 -22.72
N GLU A 105 -36.80 -8.10 -23.35
CA GLU A 105 -38.11 -7.92 -22.70
C GLU A 105 -38.48 -9.10 -21.79
N ASN A 106 -38.05 -10.32 -22.15
CA ASN A 106 -38.34 -11.52 -21.37
C ASN A 106 -37.07 -12.32 -21.05
N PRO A 107 -36.28 -11.88 -20.06
CA PRO A 107 -35.02 -12.55 -19.71
C PRO A 107 -35.21 -13.93 -19.08
N GLU A 108 -36.32 -14.15 -18.38
CA GLU A 108 -36.62 -15.45 -17.76
C GLU A 108 -36.81 -16.54 -18.81
N ALA A 109 -37.44 -16.23 -19.95
CA ALA A 109 -37.60 -17.17 -21.05
C ALA A 109 -36.25 -17.57 -21.67
N VAL A 110 -35.33 -16.62 -21.85
CA VAL A 110 -33.98 -16.89 -22.37
C VAL A 110 -33.21 -17.79 -21.40
N ILE A 111 -33.20 -17.45 -20.11
CA ILE A 111 -32.51 -18.25 -19.08
C ILE A 111 -33.14 -19.65 -18.98
N ALA A 112 -34.47 -19.77 -18.99
CA ALA A 112 -35.16 -21.04 -18.94
C ALA A 112 -34.84 -21.91 -20.17
N SER A 113 -34.82 -21.32 -21.37
CA SER A 113 -34.46 -22.03 -22.61
C SER A 113 -33.03 -22.57 -22.58
N GLU A 114 -32.08 -21.78 -22.09
CA GLU A 114 -30.68 -22.21 -21.94
C GLU A 114 -30.52 -23.30 -20.87
N VAL A 115 -31.26 -23.21 -19.76
CA VAL A 115 -31.31 -24.26 -18.73
C VAL A 115 -31.88 -25.55 -19.30
N GLU A 116 -32.99 -25.48 -20.04
CA GLU A 116 -33.60 -26.64 -20.70
C GLU A 116 -32.67 -27.27 -21.74
N ALA A 117 -31.98 -26.46 -22.55
CA ALA A 117 -30.99 -26.93 -23.52
C ALA A 117 -29.82 -27.65 -22.83
N CYS A 118 -29.28 -27.08 -21.75
CA CYS A 118 -28.22 -27.71 -20.96
C CYS A 118 -28.70 -29.03 -20.32
N GLN A 119 -29.91 -29.05 -19.75
CA GLN A 119 -30.50 -30.28 -19.19
C GLN A 119 -30.72 -31.36 -20.26
N ALA A 120 -31.21 -30.98 -21.44
CA ALA A 120 -31.40 -31.90 -22.56
C ALA A 120 -30.06 -32.48 -23.02
N ARG A 121 -29.01 -31.66 -23.12
CA ARG A 121 -27.66 -32.10 -23.47
C ARG A 121 -27.07 -33.06 -22.43
N SER A 122 -27.17 -32.74 -21.14
CA SER A 122 -26.72 -33.64 -20.08
C SER A 122 -27.49 -34.97 -20.09
N LYS A 123 -28.82 -34.95 -20.31
CA LYS A 123 -29.64 -36.17 -20.47
C LYS A 123 -29.21 -37.00 -21.68
N ALA A 124 -28.93 -36.36 -22.81
CA ALA A 124 -28.46 -37.04 -24.02
C ALA A 124 -27.09 -37.71 -23.81
N LEU A 125 -26.14 -37.01 -23.19
CA LEU A 125 -24.82 -37.55 -22.87
C LEU A 125 -24.91 -38.72 -21.86
N ILE A 126 -25.77 -38.61 -20.85
CA ILE A 126 -26.03 -39.72 -19.91
C ILE A 126 -26.63 -40.92 -20.65
N ALA A 127 -27.59 -40.69 -21.55
CA ALA A 127 -28.18 -41.75 -22.37
C ALA A 127 -27.15 -42.40 -23.29
N GLU A 128 -26.22 -41.63 -23.86
CA GLU A 128 -25.13 -42.13 -24.69
C GLU A 128 -24.12 -42.96 -23.87
N ILE A 129 -23.74 -42.50 -22.68
CA ILE A 129 -22.91 -43.26 -21.73
C ILE A 129 -23.62 -44.57 -21.34
N HIS A 130 -24.93 -44.52 -21.05
CA HIS A 130 -25.73 -45.71 -20.73
C HIS A 130 -25.81 -46.67 -21.92
N ALA A 131 -26.07 -46.18 -23.14
CA ALA A 131 -26.12 -47.01 -24.34
C ALA A 131 -24.77 -47.64 -24.66
N LEU A 132 -23.66 -46.90 -24.47
CA LEU A 132 -22.30 -47.38 -24.67
C LEU A 132 -21.92 -48.43 -23.61
N THR A 133 -22.25 -48.22 -22.34
CA THR A 133 -21.99 -49.18 -21.26
C THR A 133 -22.85 -50.44 -21.36
N GLN A 134 -24.10 -50.33 -21.83
CA GLN A 134 -24.97 -51.47 -22.17
C GLN A 134 -24.43 -52.26 -23.37
N ARG A 135 -24.00 -51.59 -24.43
CA ARG A 135 -23.42 -52.23 -25.63
C ARG A 135 -22.12 -52.98 -25.32
N LEU A 136 -21.37 -52.52 -24.31
CA LEU A 136 -20.15 -53.15 -23.82
C LEU A 136 -20.40 -54.15 -22.67
N GLY A 137 -21.65 -54.39 -22.27
CA GLY A 137 -21.99 -55.37 -21.22
C GLY A 137 -21.41 -55.05 -19.83
N VAL A 138 -21.07 -53.78 -19.54
CA VAL A 138 -20.41 -53.34 -18.28
C VAL A 138 -21.41 -52.76 -17.27
N ALA A 139 -22.71 -52.74 -17.58
CA ALA A 139 -23.72 -52.14 -16.72
C ALA A 139 -23.85 -52.91 -15.38
N LYS A 140 -23.65 -52.22 -14.24
CA LYS A 140 -24.10 -52.72 -12.93
C LYS A 140 -25.61 -52.54 -12.83
N SER A 141 -26.34 -53.64 -12.71
CA SER A 141 -27.79 -53.67 -12.48
C SER A 141 -28.13 -53.28 -11.03
N GLN A 142 -27.88 -52.03 -10.62
CA GLN A 142 -28.44 -51.53 -9.37
C GLN A 142 -28.90 -50.06 -9.48
N ALA A 143 -30.18 -49.89 -9.14
CA ALA A 143 -30.94 -48.69 -8.82
C ALA A 143 -31.59 -47.92 -9.98
N ILE A 144 -32.92 -48.09 -10.17
CA ILE A 144 -33.97 -47.23 -9.58
C ILE A 144 -35.39 -47.81 -9.88
N SER A 145 -36.11 -48.15 -8.79
CA SER A 145 -37.59 -48.27 -8.59
C SER A 145 -38.45 -49.41 -9.16
N GLY A 146 -38.83 -50.36 -8.29
CA GLY A 146 -40.01 -51.27 -8.41
C GLY A 146 -39.82 -52.59 -7.63
N PRO A 147 -40.80 -53.08 -6.81
CA PRO A 147 -40.52 -54.14 -5.83
C PRO A 147 -40.57 -55.55 -6.42
N ALA A 148 -39.62 -56.38 -5.93
CA ALA A 148 -39.59 -57.84 -5.92
C ALA A 148 -39.57 -58.58 -7.28
N THR A 149 -38.41 -59.16 -7.63
CA THR A 149 -38.16 -60.62 -7.53
C THR A 149 -36.69 -60.95 -7.84
N SER A 150 -36.11 -61.76 -6.95
CA SER A 150 -35.01 -62.74 -7.05
C SER A 150 -33.87 -62.64 -8.09
N SER A 151 -32.74 -63.16 -7.59
CA SER A 151 -31.58 -63.79 -8.25
C SER A 151 -30.49 -62.89 -8.85
N GLY A 152 -29.29 -63.07 -8.30
CA GLY A 152 -28.07 -62.44 -8.79
C GLY A 152 -27.70 -62.96 -10.17
N GLU A 153 -27.73 -62.07 -11.15
CA GLU A 153 -27.20 -62.30 -12.50
C GLU A 153 -26.45 -61.06 -12.99
N SER A 154 -25.40 -60.66 -12.29
CA SER A 154 -24.40 -59.74 -12.86
C SER A 154 -23.51 -60.43 -13.91
N ALA A 155 -23.48 -61.77 -13.94
CA ALA A 155 -22.68 -62.55 -14.88
C ALA A 155 -23.40 -62.84 -16.22
N GLY A 156 -24.74 -62.79 -16.25
CA GLY A 156 -25.54 -63.16 -17.42
C GLY A 156 -25.38 -62.21 -18.60
N SER A 157 -25.36 -60.89 -18.36
CA SER A 157 -25.21 -59.88 -19.42
C SER A 157 -23.85 -59.95 -20.12
N ALA A 158 -22.77 -60.14 -19.36
CA ALA A 158 -21.42 -60.28 -19.93
C ALA A 158 -21.30 -61.55 -20.78
N LEU A 159 -21.88 -62.67 -20.33
CA LEU A 159 -21.79 -63.97 -20.98
C LEU A 159 -22.69 -64.07 -22.24
N VAL A 160 -23.84 -63.37 -22.25
CA VAL A 160 -24.73 -63.22 -23.42
C VAL A 160 -24.11 -62.35 -24.51
N THR A 161 -23.30 -61.35 -24.13
CA THR A 161 -22.59 -60.50 -25.11
C THR A 161 -21.38 -61.22 -25.69
N LEU A 162 -20.70 -62.05 -24.89
CA LEU A 162 -19.58 -62.90 -25.31
C LEU A 162 -20.02 -64.08 -26.21
N SER A 163 -21.24 -64.59 -26.08
CA SER A 163 -21.75 -65.70 -26.89
C SER A 163 -22.28 -65.28 -28.27
N GLY A 164 -22.53 -63.98 -28.48
CA GLY A 164 -23.05 -63.41 -29.74
C GLY A 164 -22.00 -62.77 -30.66
N GLN A 165 -20.72 -62.68 -30.24
CA GLN A 165 -19.67 -62.03 -31.02
C GLN A 165 -18.69 -63.04 -31.60
N SER A 166 -18.50 -62.99 -32.92
CA SER A 166 -17.63 -63.88 -33.68
C SER A 166 -16.13 -63.59 -33.54
N ASP A 167 -15.74 -62.45 -32.95
CA ASP A 167 -14.34 -62.04 -32.81
C ASP A 167 -14.04 -61.36 -31.44
N LEU A 168 -13.44 -62.13 -30.53
CA LEU A 168 -13.10 -61.72 -29.16
C LEU A 168 -12.04 -60.61 -29.12
N HIS A 169 -11.16 -60.53 -30.12
CA HIS A 169 -10.09 -59.52 -30.16
C HIS A 169 -10.64 -58.13 -30.54
N ALA A 170 -11.68 -58.09 -31.38
CA ALA A 170 -12.40 -56.87 -31.71
C ALA A 170 -13.16 -56.30 -30.49
N TYR A 171 -13.75 -57.16 -29.66
CA TYR A 171 -14.41 -56.78 -28.42
C TYR A 171 -13.44 -56.17 -27.39
N GLN A 172 -12.28 -56.82 -27.19
CA GLN A 172 -11.22 -56.30 -26.32
C GLN A 172 -10.67 -54.94 -26.83
N GLY A 173 -10.54 -54.78 -28.15
CA GLY A 173 -10.21 -53.49 -28.77
C GLY A 173 -11.25 -52.41 -28.48
N ALA A 174 -12.54 -52.72 -28.62
CA ALA A 174 -13.64 -51.80 -28.34
C ALA A 174 -13.70 -51.40 -26.85
N LEU A 175 -13.46 -52.33 -25.92
CA LEU A 175 -13.38 -52.05 -24.49
C LEU A 175 -12.18 -51.15 -24.13
N THR A 176 -11.02 -51.39 -24.75
CA THR A 176 -9.82 -50.55 -24.54
C THR A 176 -10.04 -49.13 -25.07
N ILE A 177 -10.58 -48.99 -26.29
CA ILE A 177 -10.91 -47.68 -26.88
C ILE A 177 -11.96 -46.94 -26.03
N ALA A 178 -12.96 -47.67 -25.53
CA ALA A 178 -13.99 -47.09 -24.68
C ALA A 178 -13.43 -46.57 -23.36
N LYS A 179 -12.56 -47.34 -22.71
CA LYS A 179 -11.91 -46.98 -21.44
C LYS A 179 -10.93 -45.80 -21.60
N GLU A 180 -10.13 -45.81 -22.67
CA GLU A 180 -9.03 -44.86 -22.82
C GLU A 180 -9.42 -43.55 -23.51
N LYS A 181 -10.44 -43.56 -24.39
CA LYS A 181 -10.78 -42.39 -25.22
C LYS A 181 -12.24 -41.97 -25.10
N THR A 182 -13.21 -42.85 -25.39
CA THR A 182 -14.60 -42.39 -25.57
C THR A 182 -15.31 -42.10 -24.25
N LEU A 183 -15.15 -42.94 -23.21
CA LEU A 183 -15.74 -42.65 -21.89
C LEU A 183 -15.13 -41.40 -21.25
N PRO A 184 -13.78 -41.22 -21.19
CA PRO A 184 -13.22 -39.97 -20.69
C PRO A 184 -13.70 -38.73 -21.44
N ALA A 185 -13.78 -38.80 -22.78
CA ALA A 185 -14.29 -37.69 -23.59
C ALA A 185 -15.75 -37.35 -23.27
N LEU A 186 -16.64 -38.36 -23.21
CA LEU A 186 -18.05 -38.16 -22.86
C LEU A 186 -18.23 -37.65 -21.42
N HIS A 187 -17.40 -38.11 -20.47
CA HIS A 187 -17.42 -37.58 -19.09
C HIS A 187 -16.97 -36.12 -19.04
N GLU A 188 -15.93 -35.74 -19.79
CA GLU A 188 -15.49 -34.34 -19.88
C GLU A 188 -16.56 -33.46 -20.56
N GLU A 189 -17.25 -33.94 -21.60
CA GLU A 189 -18.37 -33.23 -22.20
C GLU A 189 -19.55 -33.08 -21.23
N LEU A 190 -19.88 -34.13 -20.48
CA LEU A 190 -20.93 -34.10 -19.45
C LEU A 190 -20.57 -33.12 -18.33
N LYS A 191 -19.30 -33.10 -17.92
CA LYS A 191 -18.78 -32.15 -16.92
C LYS A 191 -18.94 -30.72 -17.42
N LYS A 192 -18.53 -30.41 -18.65
CA LYS A 192 -18.71 -29.09 -19.26
C LYS A 192 -20.19 -28.68 -19.35
N ALA A 193 -21.07 -29.60 -19.75
CA ALA A 193 -22.52 -29.34 -19.81
C ALA A 193 -23.11 -29.05 -18.41
N ASN A 194 -22.67 -29.77 -17.38
CA ASN A 194 -23.09 -29.53 -16.00
C ASN A 194 -22.53 -28.20 -15.44
N GLU A 195 -21.30 -27.82 -15.78
CA GLU A 195 -20.72 -26.53 -15.43
C GLU A 195 -21.54 -25.37 -16.05
N GLN A 196 -21.93 -25.50 -17.32
CA GLN A 196 -22.81 -24.55 -18.00
C GLN A 196 -24.21 -24.48 -17.36
N LEU A 197 -24.78 -25.63 -16.98
CA LEU A 197 -26.05 -25.69 -16.26
C LEU A 197 -25.99 -24.92 -14.94
N VAL A 198 -24.92 -25.10 -14.15
CA VAL A 198 -24.73 -24.38 -12.88
C VAL A 198 -24.62 -22.87 -13.11
N VAL A 199 -23.94 -22.45 -14.17
CA VAL A 199 -23.81 -21.05 -14.58
C VAL A 199 -25.19 -20.43 -14.85
N TRP A 200 -26.03 -21.10 -15.66
CA TRP A 200 -27.35 -20.58 -16.03
C TRP A 200 -28.37 -20.63 -14.89
N ILE A 201 -28.30 -21.62 -13.99
CA ILE A 201 -29.12 -21.59 -12.76
C ILE A 201 -28.75 -20.38 -11.90
N LYS A 202 -27.45 -20.08 -11.72
CA LYS A 202 -26.99 -18.89 -10.99
C LYS A 202 -27.34 -17.58 -11.69
N ALA A 203 -27.54 -17.59 -13.01
CA ALA A 203 -27.96 -16.40 -13.75
C ALA A 203 -29.28 -15.84 -13.19
N SER A 204 -30.23 -16.71 -12.82
CA SER A 204 -31.53 -16.31 -12.24
C SER A 204 -31.40 -15.51 -10.94
N THR A 205 -30.30 -15.67 -10.19
CA THR A 205 -30.06 -14.94 -8.94
C THR A 205 -29.37 -13.58 -9.16
N LEU A 206 -28.88 -13.27 -10.37
CA LEU A 206 -28.14 -12.03 -10.63
C LEU A 206 -28.99 -10.77 -10.46
N ALA A 207 -30.27 -10.81 -10.82
CA ALA A 207 -31.17 -9.67 -10.62
C ALA A 207 -31.40 -9.37 -9.12
N LEU A 208 -31.48 -10.42 -8.29
CA LEU A 208 -31.53 -10.31 -6.83
C LEU A 208 -30.20 -9.77 -6.26
N GLU A 209 -29.06 -10.24 -6.78
CA GLU A 209 -27.75 -9.68 -6.39
C GLU A 209 -27.66 -8.18 -6.69
N ALA A 210 -28.16 -7.74 -7.85
CA ALA A 210 -28.14 -6.33 -8.26
C ALA A 210 -28.97 -5.43 -7.32
N SER A 211 -30.12 -5.89 -6.83
CA SER A 211 -30.96 -5.11 -5.91
C SER A 211 -30.35 -4.94 -4.51
N ILE A 212 -29.43 -5.82 -4.11
CA ILE A 212 -28.72 -5.75 -2.83
C ILE A 212 -27.58 -4.70 -2.86
N VAL A 213 -27.02 -4.38 -4.04
CA VAL A 213 -25.87 -3.47 -4.17
C VAL A 213 -26.15 -2.09 -3.55
N PRO A 214 -27.26 -1.38 -3.89
CA PRO A 214 -27.58 -0.09 -3.27
C PRO A 214 -27.77 -0.17 -1.75
N MET A 215 -28.29 -1.30 -1.23
CA MET A 215 -28.46 -1.48 0.21
C MET A 215 -27.11 -1.55 0.94
N ARG A 216 -26.10 -2.18 0.33
CA ARG A 216 -24.74 -2.21 0.90
C ARG A 216 -24.11 -0.81 0.93
N GLU A 217 -24.31 -0.02 -0.12
CA GLU A 217 -23.80 1.36 -0.19
C GLU A 217 -24.45 2.25 0.87
N THR A 218 -25.76 2.12 1.09
CA THR A 218 -26.47 2.86 2.16
C THR A 218 -26.00 2.47 3.56
N ILE A 219 -25.77 1.18 3.83
CA ILE A 219 -25.18 0.72 5.10
C ILE A 219 -23.79 1.34 5.29
N GLN A 220 -22.96 1.35 4.26
CA GLN A 220 -21.62 1.95 4.32
C GLN A 220 -21.70 3.45 4.65
N MET A 221 -22.63 4.19 4.04
CA MET A 221 -22.86 5.61 4.36
C MET A 221 -23.31 5.83 5.81
N ILE A 222 -24.14 4.96 6.36
CA ILE A 222 -24.58 5.04 7.77
C ILE A 222 -23.40 4.80 8.70
N ASN A 223 -22.59 3.77 8.46
CA ASN A 223 -21.40 3.48 9.25
C ASN A 223 -20.40 4.65 9.21
N ASP A 224 -20.23 5.26 8.04
CA ASP A 224 -19.36 6.42 7.87
C ASP A 224 -19.83 7.66 8.66
N ARG A 225 -21.15 7.89 8.71
CA ARG A 225 -21.74 8.96 9.52
C ARG A 225 -21.61 8.68 11.01
N LEU A 226 -21.86 7.43 11.43
CA LEU A 226 -21.70 7.00 12.82
C LEU A 226 -20.24 7.17 13.29
N PHE A 227 -19.29 6.78 12.45
CA PHE A 227 -17.86 6.99 12.71
C PHE A 227 -17.54 8.49 12.87
N SER A 228 -18.01 9.34 11.96
CA SER A 228 -17.79 10.79 12.01
C SER A 228 -18.40 11.43 13.26
N PHE A 229 -19.59 10.96 13.67
CA PHE A 229 -20.21 11.36 14.94
C PHE A 229 -19.39 10.90 16.15
N GLY A 230 -18.88 9.68 16.14
CA GLY A 230 -18.00 9.15 17.20
C GLY A 230 -16.75 10.01 17.40
N LEU A 231 -16.13 10.48 16.31
CA LEU A 231 -15.01 11.42 16.34
C LEU A 231 -15.42 12.79 16.91
N TYR A 232 -16.55 13.34 16.46
CA TYR A 232 -17.07 14.62 16.98
C TYR A 232 -17.43 14.55 18.47
N ALA A 233 -17.93 13.41 18.95
CA ALA A 233 -18.26 13.22 20.36
C ALA A 233 -17.05 12.81 21.21
N GLY A 234 -15.96 12.38 20.58
CA GLY A 234 -14.76 11.88 21.27
C GLY A 234 -14.97 10.55 21.99
N LEU A 235 -15.89 9.69 21.53
CA LEU A 235 -16.27 8.46 22.22
C LEU A 235 -15.11 7.45 22.35
N ALA A 236 -14.21 7.44 21.36
CA ALA A 236 -13.03 6.59 21.31
C ALA A 236 -11.72 7.37 21.56
N GLU A 237 -11.81 8.61 22.05
CA GLU A 237 -10.64 9.43 22.31
C GLU A 237 -10.18 9.33 23.75
N SER A 238 -8.87 9.29 23.95
CA SER A 238 -8.25 9.40 25.27
C SER A 238 -7.32 10.59 25.29
N ALA A 239 -7.58 11.54 26.19
CA ALA A 239 -6.75 12.72 26.40
C ALA A 239 -5.94 12.58 27.69
N ILE A 240 -4.64 12.81 27.60
CA ILE A 240 -3.69 12.80 28.72
C ILE A 240 -3.04 14.17 28.79
N GLN A 241 -3.09 14.81 29.96
CA GLN A 241 -2.35 16.04 30.21
C GLN A 241 -0.88 15.70 30.49
N CYS A 242 0.01 16.07 29.57
CA CYS A 242 1.45 15.85 29.72
C CYS A 242 2.08 16.91 30.64
N CYS A 243 1.62 18.16 30.50
CA CYS A 243 2.13 19.31 31.24
C CYS A 243 0.98 20.22 31.67
N SER A 244 0.99 20.65 32.94
CA SER A 244 0.09 21.68 33.47
C SER A 244 0.77 23.04 33.46
N GLY A 245 -0.03 24.11 33.40
CA GLY A 245 0.47 25.48 33.34
C GLY A 245 -0.61 26.48 32.97
N ALA A 246 -0.23 27.74 32.73
CA ALA A 246 -1.17 28.79 32.33
C ALA A 246 -1.72 28.52 30.91
N PRO A 247 -3.05 28.62 30.69
CA PRO A 247 -3.64 28.50 29.36
C PRO A 247 -3.30 29.73 28.51
N ALA A 248 -3.37 29.60 27.18
CA ALA A 248 -3.17 30.74 26.28
C ALA A 248 -4.35 31.73 26.36
N SER A 249 -4.10 32.96 25.90
CA SER A 249 -5.09 34.04 25.83
C SER A 249 -6.34 33.63 25.07
N ARG A 250 -7.51 34.08 25.53
CA ARG A 250 -8.82 33.69 24.99
C ARG A 250 -8.93 33.80 23.47
N GLU A 251 -8.43 34.89 22.91
CA GLU A 251 -8.51 35.22 21.49
C GLU A 251 -7.41 34.58 20.62
N GLU A 252 -6.51 33.80 21.22
CA GLU A 252 -5.43 33.15 20.48
C GLU A 252 -5.99 32.11 19.49
N PRO A 253 -5.64 32.17 18.19
CA PRO A 253 -6.11 31.17 17.23
C PRO A 253 -5.33 29.86 17.37
N LEU A 254 -5.98 28.74 17.04
CA LEU A 254 -5.33 27.44 16.97
C LEU A 254 -4.50 27.31 15.70
N HIS A 255 -3.19 27.13 15.84
CA HIS A 255 -2.29 26.87 14.72
C HIS A 255 -2.20 25.37 14.45
N VAL A 256 -2.65 24.93 13.28
CA VAL A 256 -2.63 23.52 12.89
C VAL A 256 -1.46 23.29 11.93
N MET A 257 -0.53 22.43 12.33
CA MET A 257 0.65 22.11 11.52
C MET A 257 0.33 21.05 10.48
N GLN A 258 0.63 21.32 9.21
CA GLN A 258 0.27 20.42 8.11
C GLN A 258 0.94 19.05 8.19
N ARG A 259 2.24 19.04 8.47
CA ARG A 259 3.06 17.83 8.40
C ARG A 259 3.00 17.06 9.71
N ARG A 260 2.78 15.75 9.59
CA ARG A 260 2.91 14.82 10.72
C ARG A 260 4.39 14.66 11.09
N CYS A 261 4.71 14.79 12.36
CA CYS A 261 6.05 14.56 12.92
C CYS A 261 6.21 13.12 13.42
N TYR A 262 7.46 12.72 13.69
CA TYR A 262 7.80 11.40 14.21
C TYR A 262 8.54 11.54 15.54
N MET A 263 8.07 10.84 16.59
CA MET A 263 8.56 11.02 17.95
C MET A 263 10.03 10.67 18.10
N ASP A 264 10.46 9.55 17.49
CA ASP A 264 11.86 9.15 17.45
C ASP A 264 12.72 10.24 16.78
N GLU A 265 12.36 10.67 15.56
CA GLU A 265 13.09 11.70 14.80
C GLU A 265 13.23 13.01 15.58
N GLU A 266 12.19 13.44 16.29
CA GLU A 266 12.21 14.71 17.01
C GLU A 266 13.01 14.65 18.32
N ALA A 267 12.89 13.57 19.09
CA ALA A 267 13.45 13.50 20.43
C ALA A 267 14.88 12.94 20.49
N LEU A 268 15.37 12.32 19.41
CA LEU A 268 16.63 11.57 19.40
C LEU A 268 16.73 10.53 20.55
N LEU A 269 15.59 10.05 21.04
CA LEU A 269 15.52 9.11 22.18
C LEU A 269 15.81 7.68 21.73
N SER A 270 16.66 6.99 22.50
CA SER A 270 16.90 5.55 22.40
C SER A 270 17.31 5.05 21.00
N TYR A 271 18.02 5.88 20.22
CA TYR A 271 18.54 5.50 18.89
C TYR A 271 19.51 4.31 18.93
N GLU A 272 20.13 4.06 20.09
CA GLU A 272 20.97 2.90 20.35
C GLU A 272 20.22 1.57 20.19
N ALA A 273 18.97 1.53 20.64
CA ALA A 273 18.08 0.38 20.51
C ALA A 273 17.29 0.41 19.19
N GLY A 274 17.71 1.22 18.21
CA GLY A 274 17.01 1.42 16.93
C GLY A 274 15.89 2.45 16.99
N GLY A 275 15.90 3.36 17.97
CA GLY A 275 14.92 4.43 18.16
C GLY A 275 13.84 4.08 19.20
N MET A 276 13.06 5.10 19.56
CA MET A 276 11.90 4.97 20.44
C MET A 276 10.88 3.97 19.87
N ASP A 277 10.14 3.31 20.77
CA ASP A 277 8.99 2.46 20.47
C ASP A 277 7.76 2.92 21.28
N PHE A 278 6.61 2.30 21.05
CA PHE A 278 5.37 2.66 21.73
C PHE A 278 5.47 2.65 23.26
N ARG A 279 6.35 1.82 23.86
CA ARG A 279 6.50 1.76 25.32
C ARG A 279 7.14 3.03 25.90
N GLY A 280 7.91 3.76 25.09
CA GLY A 280 8.59 5.00 25.48
C GLY A 280 7.70 6.25 25.46
N VAL A 281 6.42 6.17 25.08
CA VAL A 281 5.58 7.37 24.88
C VAL A 281 5.48 8.25 26.14
N GLY A 282 5.49 7.66 27.33
CA GLY A 282 5.53 8.44 28.58
C GLY A 282 6.84 9.23 28.77
N GLU A 283 7.98 8.70 28.34
CA GLU A 283 9.26 9.43 28.38
C GLU A 283 9.27 10.58 27.38
N PHE A 284 8.64 10.38 26.22
CA PHE A 284 8.45 11.44 25.24
C PHE A 284 7.52 12.54 25.76
N ASP A 285 6.42 12.19 26.43
CA ASP A 285 5.51 13.15 27.08
C ASP A 285 6.27 14.05 28.08
N ALA A 286 7.19 13.47 28.87
CA ALA A 286 8.04 14.23 29.78
C ALA A 286 9.09 15.08 29.04
N TRP A 287 9.63 14.58 27.93
CA TRP A 287 10.62 15.28 27.12
C TRP A 287 10.04 16.49 26.38
N ILE A 288 8.87 16.35 25.75
CA ILE A 288 8.19 17.43 25.01
C ILE A 288 7.69 18.53 25.95
N SER A 289 7.47 18.21 27.23
CA SER A 289 7.03 19.17 28.24
C SER A 289 8.11 20.20 28.62
N LYS A 290 9.38 19.98 28.25
CA LYS A 290 10.47 20.94 28.49
C LYS A 290 10.34 22.14 27.55
N PRO A 291 10.48 23.40 28.03
CA PRO A 291 10.26 24.60 27.20
C PRO A 291 11.06 24.61 25.88
N GLU A 292 12.34 24.21 25.92
CA GLU A 292 13.20 24.16 24.72
C GLU A 292 12.64 23.23 23.63
N ASN A 293 12.12 22.06 24.02
CA ASN A 293 11.57 21.07 23.09
C ASN A 293 10.15 21.43 22.66
N ARG A 294 9.34 21.87 23.63
CA ARG A 294 7.96 22.31 23.43
C ARG A 294 7.92 23.43 22.40
N ASP A 295 8.70 24.49 22.60
CA ASP A 295 8.66 25.68 21.76
C ASP A 295 9.27 25.43 20.36
N ARG A 296 10.13 24.41 20.24
CA ARG A 296 10.64 23.96 18.93
C ARG A 296 9.58 23.24 18.09
N ILE A 297 8.81 22.35 18.71
CA ILE A 297 7.84 21.48 18.01
C ILE A 297 6.46 22.15 17.92
N LEU A 298 6.03 22.77 19.01
CA LEU A 298 4.75 23.44 19.19
C LEU A 298 5.00 24.95 19.38
N PRO A 299 5.45 25.69 18.34
CA PRO A 299 5.99 27.03 18.47
C PRO A 299 4.98 28.11 18.87
N PHE A 300 3.70 27.96 18.53
CA PHE A 300 2.69 28.95 18.86
C PHE A 300 1.99 28.61 20.18
N PRO A 301 1.50 29.62 20.94
CA PRO A 301 0.82 29.37 22.21
C PRO A 301 -0.37 28.42 22.10
N ARG A 302 -1.10 28.43 20.98
CA ARG A 302 -2.05 27.37 20.63
C ARG A 302 -1.61 26.67 19.36
N THR A 303 -1.15 25.44 19.49
CA THR A 303 -0.64 24.64 18.37
C THR A 303 -1.17 23.21 18.44
N LEU A 304 -1.53 22.65 17.28
CA LEU A 304 -1.86 21.25 17.09
C LEU A 304 -0.87 20.61 16.11
N VAL A 305 -0.24 19.51 16.52
CA VAL A 305 0.69 18.71 15.70
C VAL A 305 0.29 17.25 15.79
N ALA A 306 0.16 16.59 14.63
CA ALA A 306 0.04 15.14 14.57
C ALA A 306 1.43 14.49 14.70
N MET A 307 1.54 13.48 15.54
CA MET A 307 2.78 12.74 15.77
C MET A 307 2.57 11.25 15.67
N ARG A 308 3.47 10.56 14.98
CA ARG A 308 3.54 9.10 14.99
C ARG A 308 4.75 8.66 15.79
N VAL A 309 4.68 7.49 16.43
CA VAL A 309 5.82 6.99 17.21
C VAL A 309 7.05 6.84 16.32
N ARG A 310 6.89 6.23 15.13
CA ARG A 310 8.00 6.00 14.19
C ARG A 310 7.58 6.10 12.72
N ARG A 311 8.55 6.46 11.87
CA ARG A 311 8.42 6.37 10.40
C ARG A 311 8.65 4.94 9.90
N SER A 312 9.74 4.33 10.34
CA SER A 312 10.23 3.04 9.85
C SER A 312 10.03 1.94 10.89
N ALA A 313 9.73 0.73 10.43
CA ALA A 313 9.58 -0.43 11.30
C ALA A 313 10.85 -0.69 12.12
N LYS A 314 10.68 -0.94 13.43
CA LYS A 314 11.79 -1.33 14.33
C LYS A 314 12.13 -2.80 14.10
N GLU A 315 13.41 -3.10 13.97
CA GLU A 315 13.86 -4.49 13.96
C GLU A 315 13.81 -5.04 15.39
N ARG A 316 13.03 -6.12 15.59
CA ARG A 316 12.86 -6.78 16.88
C ARG A 316 13.41 -8.20 16.79
N GLU A 317 14.35 -8.54 17.67
CA GLU A 317 14.87 -9.91 17.76
C GLU A 317 13.76 -10.84 18.22
N THR A 318 13.41 -11.78 17.35
CA THR A 318 12.45 -12.84 17.66
C THR A 318 13.28 -14.12 17.65
N HIS A 319 13.55 -14.72 18.82
CA HIS A 319 14.32 -15.97 18.94
C HIS A 319 13.62 -17.20 18.34
N GLY A 320 12.78 -17.03 17.30
CA GLY A 320 12.03 -18.10 16.64
C GLY A 320 10.76 -18.55 17.36
N ASP A 321 10.35 -17.86 18.42
CA ASP A 321 9.13 -18.18 19.17
C ASP A 321 7.87 -17.65 18.44
N PRO A 322 6.87 -18.50 18.16
CA PRO A 322 5.58 -18.09 17.62
C PRO A 322 4.88 -17.02 18.47
N LEU A 323 4.95 -17.09 19.80
CA LEU A 323 4.32 -16.10 20.69
C LEU A 323 5.00 -14.73 20.53
N ALA A 324 6.33 -14.71 20.49
CA ALA A 324 7.10 -13.49 20.24
C ALA A 324 6.83 -12.90 18.85
N SER A 325 6.42 -13.72 17.87
CA SER A 325 6.00 -13.24 16.55
C SER A 325 4.64 -12.54 16.59
N PHE A 326 3.69 -13.01 17.41
CA PHE A 326 2.42 -12.31 17.64
C PHE A 326 2.63 -10.98 18.37
N ILE A 327 3.42 -10.99 19.44
CA ILE A 327 3.78 -9.76 20.18
C ILE A 327 4.46 -8.75 19.23
N ARG A 328 5.34 -9.21 18.33
CA ARG A 328 5.97 -8.35 17.31
C ARG A 328 4.93 -7.68 16.41
N ILE A 329 3.94 -8.43 15.91
CA ILE A 329 2.90 -7.87 15.02
C ILE A 329 2.09 -6.80 15.76
N GLU A 330 1.74 -7.07 17.02
CA GLU A 330 1.02 -6.13 17.87
C GLU A 330 1.84 -4.86 18.14
N GLU A 331 3.11 -4.99 18.50
CA GLU A 331 4.00 -3.86 18.74
C GLU A 331 4.32 -3.07 17.45
N GLU A 332 4.48 -3.75 16.32
CA GLU A 332 4.61 -3.11 15.01
C GLU A 332 3.34 -2.35 14.63
N TYR A 333 2.16 -2.80 15.07
CA TYR A 333 0.92 -2.07 14.88
C TYR A 333 0.83 -0.85 15.81
N ALA A 334 1.24 -1.00 17.08
CA ALA A 334 1.29 0.08 18.05
C ALA A 334 2.28 1.20 17.68
N ASP A 335 3.42 0.85 17.06
CA ASP A 335 4.38 1.85 16.54
C ASP A 335 3.78 2.73 15.42
N LYS A 336 2.69 2.27 14.79
CA LYS A 336 1.98 3.03 13.75
C LYS A 336 0.95 3.98 14.32
N TRP A 337 0.66 3.92 15.61
CA TRP A 337 -0.33 4.79 16.23
C TRP A 337 0.09 6.25 16.12
N THR A 338 -0.90 7.06 15.80
CA THR A 338 -0.76 8.51 15.68
C THR A 338 -1.51 9.21 16.79
N PHE A 339 -0.87 10.21 17.37
CA PHE A 339 -1.39 11.03 18.45
C PHE A 339 -1.47 12.48 18.00
N LEU A 340 -2.45 13.21 18.50
CA LEU A 340 -2.49 14.66 18.36
C LEU A 340 -1.91 15.28 19.63
N TYR A 341 -0.86 16.09 19.47
CA TYR A 341 -0.33 16.92 20.55
C TYR A 341 -0.91 18.32 20.41
N VAL A 342 -1.56 18.78 21.48
CA VAL A 342 -2.19 20.09 21.55
C VAL A 342 -1.53 20.91 22.64
N ARG A 343 -0.94 22.04 22.25
CA ARG A 343 -0.45 23.07 23.17
C ARG A 343 -1.54 24.10 23.39
N ASN A 344 -1.74 24.50 24.64
CA ASN A 344 -2.56 25.64 25.02
C ASN A 344 -1.85 26.44 26.11
N GLY A 345 -1.10 27.46 25.69
CA GLY A 345 -0.22 28.26 26.54
C GLY A 345 0.99 27.44 26.98
N GLU A 346 1.06 27.14 28.27
CA GLU A 346 2.06 26.25 28.86
C GLU A 346 1.60 24.80 28.91
N GLN A 347 0.30 24.56 28.77
CA GLN A 347 -0.28 23.23 28.86
C GLN A 347 -0.01 22.42 27.59
N VAL A 348 0.29 21.15 27.77
CA VAL A 348 0.49 20.20 26.67
C VAL A 348 -0.38 18.98 26.92
N TRP A 349 -1.16 18.62 25.91
CA TRP A 349 -2.08 17.50 25.93
C TRP A 349 -1.74 16.53 24.80
N ARG A 350 -1.81 15.23 25.10
CA ARG A 350 -1.75 14.15 24.11
C ARG A 350 -3.13 13.55 23.95
N ILE A 351 -3.60 13.48 22.72
CA ILE A 351 -4.90 12.88 22.37
C ILE A 351 -4.63 11.66 21.50
N ALA A 352 -5.08 10.50 21.97
CA ALA A 352 -5.12 9.28 21.18
C ALA A 352 -6.47 9.20 20.45
N CYS A 353 -6.43 9.07 19.13
CA CYS A 353 -7.60 8.95 18.27
C CYS A 353 -7.54 7.63 17.51
N GLU A 354 -8.68 7.10 17.08
CA GLU A 354 -8.76 5.89 16.25
C GLU A 354 -8.27 6.11 14.80
N ILE A 355 -8.09 7.37 14.38
CA ILE A 355 -7.63 7.72 13.03
C ILE A 355 -6.09 7.60 12.94
N ASP A 356 -5.60 6.86 11.94
CA ASP A 356 -4.21 6.99 11.46
C ASP A 356 -4.11 8.19 10.52
N PHE A 357 -3.48 9.26 10.99
CA PHE A 357 -3.28 10.47 10.19
C PHE A 357 -2.21 10.22 9.12
N GLY A 358 -2.48 10.61 7.86
CA GLY A 358 -1.48 10.57 6.80
C GLY A 358 -0.26 11.48 7.05
N PRO A 359 0.74 11.49 6.14
CA PRO A 359 1.90 12.38 6.25
C PRO A 359 1.54 13.87 6.31
N MET A 360 0.43 14.25 5.67
CA MET A 360 -0.17 15.58 5.74
C MET A 360 -1.57 15.44 6.33
N ILE A 361 -1.90 16.24 7.34
CA ILE A 361 -3.23 16.19 8.00
C ILE A 361 -4.28 17.08 7.33
N PHE A 362 -3.86 18.00 6.46
CA PHE A 362 -4.72 18.75 5.56
C PHE A 362 -4.01 18.95 4.21
N PRO A 363 -4.75 19.12 3.10
CA PRO A 363 -4.15 19.17 1.78
C PRO A 363 -3.24 20.39 1.62
N ASP A 364 -2.18 20.23 0.83
CA ASP A 364 -1.43 21.39 0.34
C ASP A 364 -2.32 22.15 -0.65
N GLY A 365 -2.25 23.48 -0.65
CA GLY A 365 -3.05 24.33 -1.54
C GLY A 365 -2.84 23.98 -3.02
N ALA A 366 -1.72 23.32 -3.35
CA ALA A 366 -1.40 22.82 -4.67
C ALA A 366 -2.13 21.52 -5.07
N ILE A 367 -2.50 20.65 -4.13
CA ILE A 367 -3.07 19.31 -4.43
C ILE A 367 -4.51 19.44 -4.99
N HIS A 368 -5.18 20.54 -4.69
CA HIS A 368 -6.52 20.86 -5.17
C HIS A 368 -6.54 22.29 -5.73
N ARG A 369 -5.61 22.64 -6.63
CA ARG A 369 -5.86 23.80 -7.49
C ARG A 369 -7.13 23.51 -8.27
N ASP A 370 -8.22 24.16 -7.88
CA ASP A 370 -9.52 23.98 -8.49
C ASP A 370 -9.41 24.12 -10.01
N GLY A 371 -9.79 23.06 -10.72
CA GLY A 371 -9.90 23.04 -12.18
C GLY A 371 -8.66 22.62 -12.97
N GLU A 372 -7.54 22.23 -12.36
CA GLU A 372 -6.44 21.65 -13.14
C GLU A 372 -6.87 20.28 -13.72
N PRO A 373 -6.77 20.08 -15.06
CA PRO A 373 -7.18 18.82 -15.66
C PRO A 373 -6.27 17.69 -15.18
N LEU A 374 -6.86 16.56 -14.79
CA LEU A 374 -6.15 15.40 -14.26
C LEU A 374 -6.06 14.28 -15.30
N MET A 375 -5.03 13.45 -15.16
CA MET A 375 -4.84 12.21 -15.91
C MET A 375 -4.85 11.03 -14.94
N VAL A 376 -5.52 9.96 -15.32
CA VAL A 376 -5.76 8.79 -14.48
C VAL A 376 -5.22 7.54 -15.16
N LYS A 377 -4.48 6.73 -14.40
CA LYS A 377 -4.09 5.39 -14.77
C LYS A 377 -4.92 4.37 -14.01
N MET A 378 -5.50 3.43 -14.73
CA MET A 378 -6.28 2.32 -14.17
C MET A 378 -5.45 1.04 -14.17
N HIS A 379 -5.62 0.22 -13.12
CA HIS A 379 -5.10 -1.14 -13.06
C HIS A 379 -6.21 -2.07 -12.55
N ALA A 380 -6.56 -3.11 -13.31
CA ALA A 380 -7.58 -4.11 -12.95
C ALA A 380 -8.93 -3.51 -12.46
N ASN A 381 -9.37 -2.39 -13.07
CA ASN A 381 -10.55 -1.59 -12.67
C ASN A 381 -10.46 -0.84 -11.34
N SER A 382 -9.27 -0.74 -10.74
CA SER A 382 -8.98 0.19 -9.65
C SER A 382 -8.11 1.34 -10.14
N VAL A 383 -8.25 2.50 -9.51
CA VAL A 383 -7.36 3.64 -9.77
C VAL A 383 -5.97 3.30 -9.26
N ASP A 384 -4.99 3.28 -10.15
CA ASP A 384 -3.58 3.03 -9.82
C ASP A 384 -2.88 4.33 -9.42
N ARG A 385 -3.00 5.36 -10.27
CA ARG A 385 -2.35 6.66 -10.06
C ARG A 385 -3.16 7.80 -10.69
N ILE A 386 -3.14 8.97 -10.06
CA ILE A 386 -3.71 10.22 -10.55
C ILE A 386 -2.59 11.27 -10.58
N ILE A 387 -2.43 11.97 -11.69
CA ILE A 387 -1.45 13.06 -11.86
C ILE A 387 -2.11 14.25 -12.56
N THR A 388 -1.49 15.43 -12.50
CA THR A 388 -1.96 16.57 -13.27
C THR A 388 -1.62 16.39 -14.75
N ARG A 389 -2.37 17.06 -15.64
CA ARG A 389 -2.05 17.07 -17.07
C ARG A 389 -0.66 17.64 -17.35
N ALA A 390 -0.24 18.66 -16.61
CA ALA A 390 1.10 19.24 -16.74
C ALA A 390 2.19 18.22 -16.41
N GLU A 391 2.01 17.45 -15.32
CA GLU A 391 2.94 16.37 -14.95
C GLU A 391 2.93 15.25 -16.00
N TYR A 392 1.77 14.90 -16.57
CA TYR A 392 1.68 13.95 -17.67
C TYR A 392 2.45 14.42 -18.91
N GLU A 393 2.31 15.69 -19.31
CA GLU A 393 2.99 16.26 -20.48
C GLU A 393 4.52 16.27 -20.30
N GLN A 394 5.01 16.57 -19.09
CA GLN A 394 6.44 16.48 -18.75
C GLN A 394 6.96 15.04 -18.85
N ASN A 395 6.23 14.08 -18.29
CA ASN A 395 6.57 12.66 -18.36
C ASN A 395 6.51 12.14 -19.81
N PHE A 396 5.53 12.61 -20.59
CA PHE A 396 5.38 12.27 -21.99
C PHE A 396 6.54 12.80 -22.85
N ALA A 397 7.00 14.02 -22.62
CA ALA A 397 8.19 14.56 -23.28
C ALA A 397 9.44 13.72 -22.96
N THR A 398 9.65 13.38 -21.69
CA THR A 398 10.75 12.50 -21.26
C THR A 398 10.65 11.12 -21.91
N TYR A 399 9.44 10.55 -22.00
CA TYR A 399 9.18 9.30 -22.70
C TYR A 399 9.58 9.39 -24.18
N GLN A 400 9.23 10.47 -24.88
CA GLN A 400 9.61 10.66 -26.29
C GLN A 400 11.12 10.73 -26.47
N GLU A 401 11.85 11.40 -25.56
CA GLU A 401 13.32 11.42 -25.59
C GLU A 401 13.92 10.02 -25.42
N ILE A 402 13.38 9.22 -24.49
CA ILE A 402 13.82 7.84 -24.26
C ILE A 402 13.54 6.97 -25.48
N VAL A 403 12.36 7.10 -26.10
CA VAL A 403 12.01 6.38 -27.33
C VAL A 403 12.95 6.76 -28.48
N ALA A 404 13.29 8.05 -28.61
CA ALA A 404 14.26 8.50 -29.62
C ALA A 404 15.65 7.90 -29.40
N LYS A 405 16.12 7.88 -28.15
CA LYS A 405 17.40 7.23 -27.75
C LYS A 405 17.39 5.73 -28.03
N SER A 406 16.32 5.04 -27.65
CA SER A 406 16.10 3.61 -27.95
C SER A 406 16.14 3.33 -29.45
N LYS A 407 15.44 4.13 -30.26
CA LYS A 407 15.43 3.98 -31.73
C LYS A 407 16.81 4.18 -32.34
N ALA A 408 17.54 5.21 -31.89
CA ALA A 408 18.93 5.45 -32.33
C ALA A 408 19.86 4.31 -31.93
N TRP A 409 19.74 3.78 -30.71
CA TRP A 409 20.52 2.66 -30.22
C TRP A 409 20.26 1.37 -31.00
N ARG A 410 18.99 1.07 -31.31
CA ARG A 410 18.61 -0.09 -32.13
C ARG A 410 19.15 0.00 -33.56
N LEU A 411 19.17 1.20 -34.14
CA LEU A 411 19.77 1.45 -35.44
C LEU A 411 21.28 1.19 -35.43
N ALA A 412 21.96 1.59 -34.34
CA ALA A 412 23.39 1.39 -34.15
C ALA A 412 23.76 -0.07 -33.80
N ASN A 413 22.85 -0.82 -33.16
CA ASN A 413 23.09 -2.19 -32.67
C ASN A 413 22.11 -3.23 -33.25
N PRO A 414 22.15 -3.46 -34.57
CA PRO A 414 21.18 -4.31 -35.29
C PRO A 414 21.34 -5.81 -35.04
N LYS A 415 22.12 -6.27 -34.05
CA LYS A 415 22.25 -7.70 -33.66
C LYS A 415 21.84 -8.02 -32.22
N GLU A 416 21.65 -7.01 -31.37
CA GLU A 416 21.28 -7.16 -29.95
C GLU A 416 19.82 -6.80 -29.66
N HIS A 417 19.02 -6.68 -30.72
CA HIS A 417 17.70 -6.08 -30.73
C HIS A 417 16.70 -6.87 -29.87
N THR A 418 15.89 -6.12 -29.14
CA THR A 418 14.80 -6.45 -28.18
C THR A 418 15.19 -6.85 -26.76
N ILE A 419 16.17 -7.73 -26.50
CA ILE A 419 16.44 -8.18 -25.10
C ILE A 419 17.36 -7.23 -24.32
N ARG A 420 18.23 -6.48 -25.01
CA ARG A 420 19.31 -5.67 -24.39
C ARG A 420 19.17 -4.16 -24.57
N ASP A 421 18.02 -3.67 -25.01
CA ASP A 421 17.80 -2.23 -25.11
C ASP A 421 17.92 -1.59 -23.71
N PRO A 422 18.90 -0.69 -23.47
CA PRO A 422 19.12 -0.13 -22.14
C PRO A 422 18.10 0.96 -21.79
N TYR A 423 17.27 1.39 -22.76
CA TYR A 423 16.35 2.52 -22.60
C TYR A 423 14.88 2.08 -22.52
N MET A 424 14.53 0.94 -23.11
CA MET A 424 13.14 0.52 -23.26
C MET A 424 12.95 -0.95 -22.89
N SER A 425 11.79 -1.31 -22.34
CA SER A 425 11.49 -2.69 -22.00
C SER A 425 11.49 -3.61 -23.23
N PHE A 426 11.64 -4.93 -23.01
CA PHE A 426 11.60 -5.96 -24.06
C PHE A 426 10.33 -5.89 -24.93
N LEU A 427 9.21 -5.47 -24.34
CA LEU A 427 7.92 -5.30 -25.02
C LEU A 427 7.83 -4.01 -25.85
N GLY A 428 8.82 -3.13 -25.81
CA GLY A 428 8.93 -1.97 -26.70
C GLY A 428 8.05 -0.76 -26.34
N ASP A 429 7.18 -0.86 -25.34
CA ASP A 429 6.18 0.18 -25.06
C ASP A 429 6.34 0.85 -23.69
N THR A 430 7.37 0.47 -22.91
CA THR A 430 7.57 0.95 -21.53
C THR A 430 8.92 1.63 -21.37
N ALA A 431 8.91 2.87 -20.89
CA ALA A 431 10.12 3.58 -20.47
C ALA A 431 10.18 3.71 -18.94
N GLU A 432 11.39 3.69 -18.38
CA GLU A 432 11.61 4.08 -16.98
C GLU A 432 11.94 5.58 -16.93
N ILE A 433 11.01 6.36 -16.38
CA ILE A 433 11.20 7.80 -16.17
C ILE A 433 11.88 8.02 -14.81
N PRO A 434 13.01 8.75 -14.75
CA PRO A 434 13.70 9.06 -13.50
C PRO A 434 12.76 9.71 -12.47
N GLY A 435 12.71 9.16 -11.26
CA GLY A 435 11.86 9.67 -10.17
C GLY A 435 10.37 9.31 -10.27
N PHE A 436 9.87 8.87 -11.43
CA PHE A 436 8.47 8.50 -11.62
C PHE A 436 8.24 6.98 -11.72
N GLY A 437 9.19 6.27 -12.33
CA GLY A 437 9.14 4.83 -12.59
C GLY A 437 8.63 4.48 -13.99
N SER A 438 8.04 3.29 -14.12
CA SER A 438 7.52 2.77 -15.39
C SER A 438 6.37 3.62 -15.94
N PHE A 439 6.50 4.06 -17.20
CA PHE A 439 5.54 4.91 -17.88
C PHE A 439 5.19 4.37 -19.28
N ARG A 440 3.88 4.35 -19.57
CA ARG A 440 3.31 4.03 -20.88
C ARG A 440 2.22 5.04 -21.20
N PRO A 441 2.30 5.82 -22.29
CA PRO A 441 1.34 6.90 -22.55
C PRO A 441 -0.12 6.43 -22.65
N TYR A 442 -0.36 5.24 -23.22
CA TYR A 442 -1.69 4.71 -23.48
C TYR A 442 -2.43 4.21 -22.22
N ASP A 443 -1.72 4.00 -21.11
CA ASP A 443 -2.32 3.60 -19.83
C ASP A 443 -3.04 4.77 -19.13
N TRP A 444 -2.80 6.01 -19.60
CA TRP A 444 -3.33 7.23 -19.00
C TRP A 444 -4.50 7.77 -19.80
N LYS A 445 -5.59 8.08 -19.11
CA LYS A 445 -6.79 8.71 -19.70
C LYS A 445 -7.08 10.03 -18.99
N PRO A 446 -7.65 11.03 -19.71
CA PRO A 446 -8.13 12.23 -19.06
C PRO A 446 -9.20 11.90 -18.02
N PHE A 447 -9.21 12.68 -16.94
CA PHE A 447 -10.27 12.65 -15.95
C PHE A 447 -11.38 13.63 -16.35
N ASP A 448 -12.33 13.13 -17.12
CA ASP A 448 -13.54 13.85 -17.51
C ASP A 448 -14.74 12.89 -17.50
N ARG A 449 -15.94 13.41 -17.78
CA ARG A 449 -17.16 12.59 -17.81
C ARG A 449 -17.18 11.56 -18.94
N SER A 450 -16.27 11.58 -19.91
CA SER A 450 -16.16 10.55 -20.95
C SER A 450 -15.48 9.27 -20.42
N ASN A 451 -14.78 9.38 -19.29
CA ASN A 451 -14.09 8.25 -18.68
C ASN A 451 -15.10 7.34 -17.97
N VAL A 452 -15.26 6.10 -18.44
CA VAL A 452 -16.11 5.05 -17.85
C VAL A 452 -15.80 4.77 -16.37
N HIS A 453 -14.64 5.19 -15.87
CA HIS A 453 -14.22 5.06 -14.47
C HIS A 453 -14.33 6.35 -13.66
N TYR A 454 -15.12 7.33 -14.12
CA TYR A 454 -15.27 8.64 -13.49
C TYR A 454 -15.67 8.52 -12.02
N ASP A 455 -16.63 7.65 -11.69
CA ASP A 455 -17.11 7.47 -10.32
C ASP A 455 -16.04 6.86 -9.41
N GLU A 456 -15.21 5.92 -9.89
CA GLU A 456 -14.13 5.38 -9.05
C GLU A 456 -13.08 6.44 -8.73
N VAL A 457 -12.75 7.28 -9.71
CA VAL A 457 -11.81 8.38 -9.50
C VAL A 457 -12.40 9.40 -8.52
N MET A 458 -13.67 9.77 -8.70
CA MET A 458 -14.38 10.63 -7.75
C MET A 458 -14.48 10.02 -6.35
N ALA A 459 -14.67 8.70 -6.24
CA ALA A 459 -14.69 8.00 -4.96
C ALA A 459 -13.32 8.09 -4.27
N VAL A 460 -12.21 7.93 -4.99
CA VAL A 460 -10.85 8.07 -4.44
C VAL A 460 -10.57 9.51 -4.01
N LEU A 461 -10.95 10.49 -4.84
CA LEU A 461 -10.77 11.91 -4.51
C LEU A 461 -11.62 12.32 -3.30
N SER A 462 -12.90 11.94 -3.29
CA SER A 462 -13.81 12.23 -2.17
C SER A 462 -13.40 11.49 -0.88
N ALA A 463 -12.84 10.28 -0.96
CA ALA A 463 -12.28 9.58 0.19
C ALA A 463 -11.12 10.38 0.82
N LYS A 464 -10.19 10.92 0.01
CA LYS A 464 -9.12 11.79 0.51
C LYS A 464 -9.66 13.08 1.14
N VAL A 465 -10.63 13.73 0.50
CA VAL A 465 -11.29 14.92 1.06
C VAL A 465 -11.96 14.59 2.39
N LYS A 466 -12.62 13.44 2.48
CA LYS A 466 -13.26 12.95 3.70
C LYS A 466 -12.27 12.65 4.82
N GLU A 467 -11.08 12.11 4.50
CA GLU A 467 -9.99 11.95 5.47
C GLU A 467 -9.57 13.30 6.08
N TYR A 468 -9.41 14.34 5.25
CA TYR A 468 -9.11 15.68 5.73
C TYR A 468 -10.26 16.32 6.53
N ASN A 469 -11.51 16.12 6.09
CA ASN A 469 -12.68 16.64 6.80
C ASN A 469 -12.84 15.99 8.19
N ARG A 470 -12.43 14.74 8.38
CA ARG A 470 -12.41 14.10 9.71
C ARG A 470 -11.51 14.84 10.69
N VAL A 471 -10.41 15.42 10.23
CA VAL A 471 -9.53 16.26 11.07
C VAL A 471 -10.27 17.52 11.52
N ALA A 472 -11.01 18.17 10.62
CA ALA A 472 -11.83 19.33 10.96
C ALA A 472 -12.93 18.98 11.98
N VAL A 473 -13.54 17.79 11.88
CA VAL A 473 -14.54 17.30 12.84
C VAL A 473 -13.92 17.09 14.23
N ILE A 474 -12.71 16.54 14.31
CA ILE A 474 -11.97 16.43 15.59
C ILE A 474 -11.72 17.82 16.17
N ILE A 475 -11.18 18.75 15.37
CA ILE A 475 -10.89 20.13 15.83
C ILE A 475 -12.15 20.83 16.33
N GLN A 476 -13.27 20.73 15.60
CA GLN A 476 -14.55 21.28 16.06
C GLN A 476 -14.95 20.69 17.40
N GLY A 477 -14.87 19.38 17.51
CA GLY A 477 -15.20 18.68 18.73
C GLY A 477 -14.30 19.07 19.91
N LEU A 478 -13.01 19.35 19.68
CA LEU A 478 -12.11 19.88 20.71
C LEU A 478 -12.53 21.27 21.20
N PHE A 479 -13.04 22.14 20.33
CA PHE A 479 -13.59 23.43 20.74
C PHE A 479 -14.92 23.29 21.49
N ASP A 480 -15.80 22.36 21.09
CA ASP A 480 -17.15 22.33 21.64
C ASP A 480 -17.26 21.60 22.98
N ARG A 481 -16.48 20.53 23.19
CA ARG A 481 -16.65 19.63 24.33
C ARG A 481 -15.45 19.53 25.27
N SER A 482 -14.26 19.93 24.81
CA SER A 482 -13.01 19.63 25.53
C SER A 482 -12.47 20.85 26.27
N GLU A 483 -11.95 20.62 27.47
CA GLU A 483 -11.27 21.67 28.24
C GLU A 483 -9.87 22.00 27.68
N ILE A 484 -9.34 21.19 26.77
CA ILE A 484 -7.98 21.28 26.23
C ILE A 484 -7.70 22.67 25.63
N LEU A 485 -8.68 23.29 24.97
CA LEU A 485 -8.53 24.59 24.30
C LEU A 485 -9.05 25.76 25.14
N HIS A 486 -9.61 25.52 26.33
CA HIS A 486 -10.16 26.59 27.16
C HIS A 486 -9.06 27.54 27.67
N PRO A 487 -9.34 28.86 27.76
CA PRO A 487 -10.58 29.53 27.37
C PRO A 487 -10.60 29.93 25.88
N HIS A 488 -11.70 29.79 25.15
CA HIS A 488 -11.82 30.32 23.77
C HIS A 488 -13.22 30.88 23.49
N PRO A 489 -13.41 31.73 22.47
CA PRO A 489 -14.76 32.11 22.01
C PRO A 489 -15.47 30.91 21.35
N PRO A 490 -16.81 30.92 21.23
CA PRO A 490 -17.52 29.91 20.45
C PRO A 490 -17.01 29.86 19.00
N VAL A 491 -16.71 28.65 18.51
CA VAL A 491 -16.12 28.43 17.19
C VAL A 491 -17.07 27.58 16.34
N GLN A 492 -17.28 27.98 15.09
CA GLN A 492 -18.01 27.19 14.09
C GLN A 492 -17.10 26.98 12.88
N THR A 493 -16.35 25.88 12.88
CA THR A 493 -15.35 25.59 11.82
C THR A 493 -15.95 25.44 10.43
N TRP A 494 -17.24 25.14 10.31
CA TRP A 494 -17.95 25.08 9.01
C TRP A 494 -18.31 26.46 8.45
N ARG A 495 -18.17 27.55 9.22
CA ARG A 495 -18.34 28.92 8.72
C ARG A 495 -16.97 29.52 8.37
N PRO A 496 -16.76 30.02 7.13
CA PRO A 496 -15.44 30.51 6.69
C PRO A 496 -14.86 31.61 7.59
N GLU A 497 -15.69 32.58 8.00
CA GLU A 497 -15.29 33.69 8.87
C GLU A 497 -14.88 33.23 10.27
N SER A 498 -15.64 32.29 10.85
CA SER A 498 -15.31 31.75 12.17
C SER A 498 -14.09 30.85 12.11
N PHE A 499 -13.89 30.12 11.01
CA PHE A 499 -12.72 29.28 10.81
C PHE A 499 -11.45 30.12 10.70
N SER A 500 -11.43 31.14 9.84
CA SER A 500 -10.26 32.00 9.63
C SER A 500 -9.88 32.82 10.86
N ARG A 501 -10.85 33.16 11.71
CA ARG A 501 -10.61 33.82 13.01
C ARG A 501 -10.00 32.86 14.04
N SER A 502 -10.51 31.64 14.13
CA SER A 502 -10.18 30.73 15.24
C SER A 502 -9.10 29.71 14.91
N VAL A 503 -8.82 29.45 13.63
CA VAL A 503 -7.88 28.43 13.15
C VAL A 503 -6.94 29.03 12.10
N ARG A 504 -5.63 28.79 12.27
CA ARG A 504 -4.57 29.15 11.32
C ARG A 504 -3.90 27.88 10.81
N LEU A 505 -3.99 27.64 9.50
CA LEU A 505 -3.30 26.52 8.86
C LEU A 505 -1.85 26.91 8.58
N VAL A 506 -0.90 26.10 9.05
CA VAL A 506 0.53 26.31 8.82
C VAL A 506 1.02 25.29 7.80
N TYR A 507 1.23 25.73 6.56
CA TYR A 507 1.66 24.91 5.42
C TYR A 507 3.16 24.62 5.48
N ASP A 508 3.58 23.41 5.10
CA ASP A 508 5.00 23.02 5.07
C ASP A 508 5.77 23.78 3.97
N SER A 509 5.10 24.08 2.86
CA SER A 509 5.63 24.91 1.76
C SER A 509 6.03 26.33 2.21
N SER A 510 5.38 26.87 3.24
CA SER A 510 5.76 28.17 3.82
C SER A 510 7.12 28.17 4.53
N ARG A 511 7.67 26.97 4.83
CA ARG A 511 8.99 26.75 5.43
C ARG A 511 10.01 26.10 4.48
N ALA A 512 9.64 25.87 3.21
CA ALA A 512 10.42 25.05 2.28
C ALA A 512 11.67 25.72 1.70
N LEU A 513 11.82 27.05 1.84
CA LEU A 513 13.05 27.75 1.47
C LEU A 513 14.07 27.62 2.60
N TYR A 514 14.82 26.52 2.57
CA TYR A 514 15.98 26.34 3.44
C TYR A 514 17.19 27.05 2.83
N ASP A 515 17.86 27.88 3.63
CA ASP A 515 19.11 28.52 3.23
C ASP A 515 20.26 27.48 3.24
N GLY A 516 21.01 27.41 2.14
CA GLY A 516 22.18 26.55 1.99
C GLY A 516 21.95 25.10 1.51
N GLU A 517 23.06 24.44 1.18
CA GLU A 517 23.10 23.04 0.78
C GLU A 517 22.70 22.11 1.94
N LYS A 518 22.04 21.00 1.62
CA LYS A 518 21.69 19.97 2.60
C LYS A 518 22.98 19.40 3.21
N PRO A 519 23.11 19.35 4.56
CA PRO A 519 24.25 18.70 5.20
C PRO A 519 24.37 17.23 4.80
N ASP A 520 25.53 16.83 4.29
CA ASP A 520 25.83 15.44 3.90
C ASP A 520 26.65 14.74 5.00
N PHE A 521 26.03 13.74 5.62
CA PHE A 521 26.65 12.95 6.68
C PHE A 521 27.84 12.12 6.17
N GLU A 522 27.75 11.53 4.98
CA GLU A 522 28.83 10.67 4.46
C GLU A 522 30.06 11.52 4.08
N ALA A 523 29.85 12.72 3.54
CA ALA A 523 30.93 13.68 3.33
C ALA A 523 31.60 14.10 4.66
N PHE A 524 30.79 14.37 5.70
CA PHE A 524 31.30 14.71 7.02
C PHE A 524 32.09 13.56 7.67
N ARG A 525 31.56 12.33 7.59
CA ARG A 525 32.23 11.13 8.03
C ARG A 525 33.55 10.91 7.29
N ALA A 526 33.58 11.07 5.96
CA ALA A 526 34.80 10.95 5.17
C ALA A 526 35.87 11.97 5.60
N LYS A 527 35.45 13.20 5.92
CA LYS A 527 36.33 14.25 6.45
C LYS A 527 36.94 13.86 7.80
N LEU A 528 36.15 13.35 8.75
CA LEU A 528 36.67 12.89 10.05
C LEU A 528 37.55 11.64 9.93
N ASN A 529 37.18 10.72 9.03
CA ASN A 529 37.94 9.50 8.78
C ASN A 529 39.26 9.77 8.03
N ALA A 530 39.45 10.96 7.46
CA ALA A 530 40.72 11.34 6.82
C ALA A 530 41.88 11.43 7.80
N SER A 531 41.61 11.75 9.07
CA SER A 531 42.62 11.80 10.14
C SER A 531 42.69 10.51 10.97
N MET A 532 42.09 9.41 10.50
CA MET A 532 42.07 8.13 11.20
C MET A 532 43.44 7.42 11.11
N GLY A 533 43.92 6.90 12.24
CA GLY A 533 45.17 6.16 12.33
C GLY A 533 45.26 5.28 13.59
N PRO A 534 46.42 4.64 13.84
CA PRO A 534 46.65 3.85 15.05
C PRO A 534 46.36 4.67 16.31
N GLY A 535 45.66 4.09 17.28
CA GLY A 535 45.27 4.79 18.51
C GLY A 535 44.06 5.72 18.40
N SER A 536 43.48 5.90 17.21
CA SER A 536 42.20 6.61 17.09
C SER A 536 41.07 5.79 17.71
N ILE A 537 40.12 6.49 18.33
CA ILE A 537 38.93 5.90 18.95
C ILE A 537 37.78 5.97 17.94
N VAL A 538 37.12 4.84 17.72
CA VAL A 538 36.08 4.71 16.68
C VAL A 538 34.84 3.97 17.17
N VAL A 539 33.75 4.15 16.43
CA VAL A 539 32.48 3.42 16.54
C VAL A 539 32.05 2.90 15.18
N GLY A 540 31.27 1.80 15.16
CA GLY A 540 30.73 1.15 13.95
C GLY A 540 31.26 -0.28 13.73
N GLN A 541 32.43 -0.60 14.29
CA GLN A 541 33.07 -1.92 14.22
C GLN A 541 32.19 -3.05 14.78
N GLU A 542 31.47 -2.82 15.88
CA GLU A 542 30.56 -3.83 16.45
C GLU A 542 29.38 -4.10 15.52
N ARG A 543 28.80 -3.07 14.92
CA ARG A 543 27.69 -3.22 13.97
C ARG A 543 28.11 -3.98 12.73
N PHE A 544 29.30 -3.69 12.20
CA PHE A 544 29.89 -4.42 11.08
C PHE A 544 30.15 -5.90 11.44
N TRP A 545 30.65 -6.16 12.65
CA TRP A 545 30.84 -7.51 13.15
C TRP A 545 29.52 -8.28 13.26
N MET A 546 28.50 -7.70 13.88
CA MET A 546 27.18 -8.33 14.06
C MET A 546 26.51 -8.65 12.73
N ALA A 547 26.63 -7.77 11.72
CA ALA A 547 26.12 -8.04 10.38
C ALA A 547 26.82 -9.24 9.74
N ARG A 548 28.15 -9.30 9.86
CA ARG A 548 28.94 -10.42 9.34
C ARG A 548 28.65 -11.74 10.06
N GLU A 549 28.39 -11.72 11.36
CA GLU A 549 27.95 -12.92 12.09
C GLU A 549 26.52 -13.33 11.71
N ALA A 550 25.63 -12.37 11.44
CA ALA A 550 24.28 -12.65 10.95
C ALA A 550 24.29 -13.39 9.62
N ASP A 551 25.13 -12.96 8.67
CA ASP A 551 25.32 -13.64 7.39
C ASP A 551 25.80 -15.09 7.57
N ARG A 552 26.76 -15.31 8.48
CA ARG A 552 27.25 -16.66 8.78
C ARG A 552 26.17 -17.54 9.38
N GLU A 553 25.38 -16.98 10.29
CA GLU A 553 24.30 -17.71 10.96
C GLU A 553 23.15 -18.03 9.99
N ASN A 554 22.74 -17.07 9.15
CA ASN A 554 21.78 -17.30 8.08
C ASN A 554 22.27 -18.40 7.12
N ALA A 555 23.53 -18.36 6.70
CA ALA A 555 24.13 -19.39 5.84
C ALA A 555 24.24 -20.76 6.55
N ARG A 556 24.41 -20.80 7.87
CA ARG A 556 24.38 -22.04 8.67
C ARG A 556 22.95 -22.61 8.71
N ARG A 557 21.94 -21.75 8.90
CA ARG A 557 20.52 -22.14 8.91
C ARG A 557 20.08 -22.66 7.55
N ASP A 558 20.51 -22.03 6.45
CA ASP A 558 20.22 -22.49 5.08
C ASP A 558 20.76 -23.90 4.80
N ARG A 559 21.92 -24.23 5.38
CA ARG A 559 22.52 -25.56 5.28
C ARG A 559 21.83 -26.62 6.15
N THR A 560 20.96 -26.22 7.08
CA THR A 560 20.31 -27.13 8.02
C THR A 560 18.94 -27.55 7.47
N TYR A 561 18.88 -28.72 6.84
CA TYR A 561 17.67 -29.26 6.20
C TYR A 561 16.46 -29.47 7.16
N ARG A 562 16.70 -29.52 8.48
CA ARG A 562 15.68 -29.83 9.50
C ARG A 562 14.76 -28.67 9.88
N VAL A 563 15.13 -27.43 9.56
CA VAL A 563 14.40 -26.23 10.01
C VAL A 563 13.67 -25.53 8.85
N GLY A 564 13.91 -25.96 7.61
CA GLY A 564 13.56 -25.18 6.42
C GLY A 564 14.30 -23.85 6.38
N ALA A 565 14.34 -23.19 5.23
CA ALA A 565 14.74 -21.78 5.21
C ALA A 565 13.72 -20.99 6.03
N SER A 566 14.09 -20.56 7.24
CA SER A 566 13.23 -19.71 8.05
C SER A 566 12.91 -18.45 7.23
N SER A 567 11.63 -18.04 7.23
CA SER A 567 11.24 -16.76 6.62
C SER A 567 11.93 -15.57 7.29
N HIS A 568 12.42 -15.75 8.53
CA HIS A 568 13.17 -14.75 9.26
C HIS A 568 14.68 -14.85 8.99
N ARG A 569 15.28 -13.74 8.54
CA ARG A 569 16.71 -13.56 8.31
C ARG A 569 17.27 -12.57 9.32
N TYR A 570 18.34 -12.95 10.01
CA TYR A 570 19.04 -12.01 10.88
C TYR A 570 19.77 -10.96 10.04
N LYS A 571 19.63 -9.68 10.38
CA LYS A 571 20.46 -8.61 9.81
C LYS A 571 21.66 -8.27 10.68
N PHE A 572 21.49 -8.40 11.99
CA PHE A 572 22.53 -8.31 13.00
C PHE A 572 22.37 -9.51 13.93
N TYR A 573 23.49 -10.11 14.36
CA TYR A 573 23.49 -11.26 15.26
C TYR A 573 24.72 -11.18 16.17
N LYS A 574 24.49 -11.27 17.48
CA LYS A 574 25.54 -11.36 18.49
C LYS A 574 25.58 -12.78 19.05
N PRO A 575 26.64 -13.57 18.79
CA PRO A 575 26.73 -14.93 19.31
C PRO A 575 26.90 -14.96 20.84
N ASP A 576 26.20 -15.88 21.51
CA ASP A 576 26.35 -16.10 22.95
C ASP A 576 27.81 -16.44 23.33
N GLY A 577 28.32 -15.81 24.39
CA GLY A 577 29.71 -15.97 24.86
C GLY A 577 30.77 -15.24 24.02
N ASN A 578 30.36 -14.42 23.04
CA ASN A 578 31.26 -13.56 22.27
C ASN A 578 30.90 -12.08 22.50
N PRO A 579 31.72 -11.33 23.27
CA PRO A 579 31.42 -9.93 23.57
C PRO A 579 31.54 -9.01 22.34
N GLY A 580 32.28 -9.44 21.31
CA GLY A 580 32.58 -8.64 20.12
C GLY A 580 33.69 -7.61 20.38
N PRO A 581 34.01 -6.76 19.38
CA PRO A 581 35.03 -5.70 19.49
C PRO A 581 34.61 -4.53 20.39
N GLY A 582 33.41 -4.58 20.99
CA GLY A 582 32.84 -3.53 21.83
C GLY A 582 32.29 -2.34 21.04
N ARG A 583 31.41 -1.57 21.69
CA ARG A 583 30.70 -0.42 21.09
C ARG A 583 31.65 0.69 20.64
N ILE A 584 32.65 0.97 21.46
CA ILE A 584 33.76 1.88 21.17
C ILE A 584 35.04 1.06 21.21
N ALA A 585 35.91 1.26 20.22
CA ALA A 585 37.17 0.55 20.14
C ALA A 585 38.31 1.50 19.73
N THR A 586 39.50 1.21 20.24
CA THR A 586 40.72 1.86 19.81
C THR A 586 41.33 1.07 18.66
N ILE A 587 41.76 1.75 17.60
CA ILE A 587 42.40 1.09 16.46
C ILE A 587 43.77 0.54 16.88
N GLU A 588 43.93 -0.78 16.84
CA GLU A 588 45.18 -1.48 17.17
C GLU A 588 46.16 -1.47 16.00
N GLU A 589 45.70 -1.93 14.84
CA GLU A 589 46.47 -1.94 13.60
C GLU A 589 45.70 -1.20 12.51
N TRP A 590 46.38 -0.28 11.82
CA TRP A 590 45.82 0.48 10.70
C TRP A 590 46.58 0.15 9.41
N LYS A 591 45.84 -0.24 8.37
CA LYS A 591 46.38 -0.51 7.03
C LYS A 591 46.09 0.67 6.11
N PRO A 592 47.03 1.63 5.94
CA PRO A 592 46.75 2.90 5.27
C PRO A 592 46.45 2.77 3.78
N ARG A 593 47.09 1.82 3.07
CA ARG A 593 46.87 1.61 1.63
C ARG A 593 45.46 1.11 1.31
N SER A 594 44.90 0.24 2.15
CA SER A 594 43.56 -0.31 1.98
C SER A 594 42.49 0.42 2.80
N ARG A 595 42.89 1.37 3.67
CA ARG A 595 42.03 2.07 4.63
C ARG A 595 41.19 1.11 5.49
N VAL A 596 41.86 0.16 6.14
CA VAL A 596 41.23 -0.88 6.97
C VAL A 596 41.85 -0.85 8.37
N ALA A 597 41.00 -0.87 9.41
CA ALA A 597 41.42 -1.09 10.79
C ALA A 597 41.25 -2.56 11.18
N VAL A 598 42.14 -3.06 12.03
CA VAL A 598 42.04 -4.40 12.62
C VAL A 598 41.81 -4.27 14.12
N PHE A 599 40.82 -5.03 14.61
CA PHE A 599 40.46 -5.12 16.01
C PHE A 599 40.64 -6.54 16.50
N THR A 600 41.21 -6.71 17.69
CA THR A 600 41.28 -7.99 18.38
C THR A 600 40.53 -7.96 19.71
N TRP A 601 39.94 -9.10 20.08
CA TRP A 601 39.29 -9.29 21.37
C TRP A 601 39.24 -10.77 21.73
N GLU A 602 38.98 -11.07 22.99
CA GLU A 602 38.85 -12.44 23.48
C GLU A 602 37.38 -12.86 23.57
N ARG A 603 37.08 -14.10 23.17
CA ARG A 603 35.79 -14.73 23.41
C ARG A 603 35.92 -15.94 24.32
N GLU A 604 34.87 -16.23 25.09
CA GLU A 604 34.83 -17.41 25.94
C GLU A 604 34.85 -18.69 25.10
N ALA A 605 35.60 -19.69 25.57
CA ALA A 605 35.58 -21.01 24.97
C ALA A 605 34.26 -21.71 25.34
N ARG A 606 33.61 -22.38 24.38
CA ARG A 606 32.36 -23.14 24.60
C ARG A 606 32.48 -24.29 25.61
N SER A 607 33.69 -24.67 26.00
CA SER A 607 33.96 -25.74 26.95
C SER A 607 34.52 -25.15 28.24
N TRP A 608 33.90 -25.50 29.37
CA TRP A 608 34.35 -25.12 30.70
C TRP A 608 35.83 -25.45 30.91
N GLY A 609 36.62 -24.49 31.41
CA GLY A 609 38.05 -24.67 31.74
C GLY A 609 39.05 -24.47 30.59
N ARG A 610 38.65 -23.99 29.41
CA ARG A 610 39.58 -23.62 28.33
C ARG A 610 39.88 -22.12 28.31
N SER A 611 41.12 -21.77 27.93
CA SER A 611 41.56 -20.39 27.75
C SER A 611 40.70 -19.65 26.72
N PRO A 612 40.52 -18.31 26.88
CA PRO A 612 39.83 -17.48 25.92
C PRO A 612 40.42 -17.60 24.51
N ILE A 613 39.57 -17.47 23.49
CA ILE A 613 39.98 -17.56 22.09
C ILE A 613 40.11 -16.15 21.53
N LEU A 614 41.31 -15.80 21.05
CA LEU A 614 41.53 -14.54 20.35
C LEU A 614 40.73 -14.50 19.03
N GLN A 615 40.03 -13.41 18.81
CA GLN A 615 39.30 -13.11 17.58
C GLN A 615 39.88 -11.86 16.94
N THR A 616 39.70 -11.75 15.62
CA THR A 616 40.22 -10.63 14.83
C THR A 616 39.19 -10.21 13.78
N LEU A 617 39.01 -8.90 13.61
CA LEU A 617 38.11 -8.33 12.62
C LEU A 617 38.80 -7.20 11.86
N ALA A 618 38.80 -7.30 10.54
CA ALA A 618 39.20 -6.23 9.65
C ALA A 618 37.95 -5.43 9.20
N VAL A 619 37.94 -4.13 9.45
CA VAL A 619 36.80 -3.23 9.15
C VAL A 619 37.27 -2.09 8.23
N PRO A 620 36.58 -1.84 7.10
CA PRO A 620 36.84 -0.69 6.24
C PRO A 620 36.55 0.64 6.93
N ALA A 621 37.33 1.69 6.62
CA ALA A 621 37.11 3.05 7.15
C ALA A 621 35.70 3.58 6.89
N THR A 622 35.10 3.20 5.76
CA THR A 622 33.72 3.57 5.36
C THR A 622 32.65 2.93 6.23
N GLU A 623 32.99 1.98 7.10
CA GLU A 623 32.08 1.32 8.05
C GLU A 623 32.30 1.79 9.50
N MET A 624 33.27 2.69 9.73
CA MET A 624 33.60 3.27 11.03
C MET A 624 33.40 4.78 11.06
N PHE A 625 33.32 5.35 12.27
CA PHE A 625 33.23 6.78 12.52
C PHE A 625 34.31 7.20 13.52
N ASN A 626 35.14 8.16 13.14
CA ASN A 626 36.26 8.64 13.95
C ASN A 626 35.80 9.58 15.08
N ILE A 627 35.70 9.05 16.30
CA ILE A 627 35.31 9.81 17.50
C ILE A 627 36.44 10.77 17.90
N SER A 628 37.71 10.38 17.73
CA SER A 628 38.85 11.22 18.11
C SER A 628 38.93 12.55 17.35
N ALA A 629 38.34 12.64 16.15
CA ALA A 629 38.30 13.86 15.35
C ALA A 629 37.00 14.66 15.52
N TYR A 630 36.01 14.10 16.22
CA TYR A 630 34.69 14.69 16.42
C TYR A 630 34.72 15.77 17.50
N LYS A 631 34.00 16.89 17.27
CA LYS A 631 33.85 17.95 18.27
C LYS A 631 32.47 17.92 18.89
N GLN A 632 32.41 18.20 20.19
CA GLN A 632 31.14 18.28 20.92
C GLN A 632 30.20 19.31 20.28
N GLY A 633 28.97 18.89 19.97
CA GLY A 633 27.96 19.70 19.31
C GLY A 633 27.95 19.62 17.78
N ASP A 634 28.88 18.91 17.13
CA ASP A 634 28.91 18.75 15.66
C ASP A 634 27.62 18.09 15.11
N PHE A 635 26.90 17.29 15.92
CA PHE A 635 25.61 16.72 15.51
C PHE A 635 24.53 17.77 15.25
N LYS A 636 24.64 18.97 15.86
CA LYS A 636 23.62 20.03 15.74
C LYS A 636 23.48 20.52 14.29
N GLN A 637 24.54 20.49 13.50
CA GLN A 637 24.48 20.89 12.08
C GLN A 637 23.53 20.00 11.27
N PHE A 638 23.41 18.72 11.64
CA PHE A 638 22.47 17.80 11.02
C PHE A 638 21.10 17.91 11.67
N PHE A 639 21.05 18.12 13.00
CA PHE A 639 19.80 18.11 13.75
C PHE A 639 18.89 19.32 13.48
N VAL A 640 19.48 20.47 13.17
CA VAL A 640 18.74 21.72 12.90
C VAL A 640 18.03 21.66 11.54
N ASP A 641 18.60 20.97 10.55
CA ASP A 641 18.02 20.87 9.22
C ASP A 641 16.94 19.77 9.17
N PRO A 642 15.66 20.08 8.91
CA PRO A 642 14.62 19.06 8.83
C PRO A 642 14.79 18.07 7.66
N ARG A 643 15.59 18.40 6.63
CA ARG A 643 15.83 17.54 5.46
C ARG A 643 16.65 16.28 5.76
N THR A 644 17.33 16.25 6.90
CA THR A 644 18.19 15.12 7.33
C THR A 644 17.45 14.17 8.29
N ARG A 645 16.26 14.52 8.78
CA ARG A 645 15.47 13.74 9.77
C ARG A 645 15.22 12.29 9.36
N GLU A 646 14.92 12.07 8.08
CA GLU A 646 14.66 10.73 7.54
C GLU A 646 15.90 9.82 7.60
N GLU A 647 17.09 10.42 7.68
CA GLU A 647 18.37 9.72 7.70
C GLU A 647 18.91 9.51 9.12
N TYR A 648 18.24 10.02 10.16
CA TYR A 648 18.72 9.95 11.54
C TYR A 648 19.02 8.51 11.98
N LEU A 649 18.20 7.53 11.58
CA LEU A 649 18.44 6.12 11.93
C LEU A 649 19.78 5.57 11.40
N LYS A 650 20.33 6.16 10.33
CA LYS A 650 21.60 5.74 9.73
C LYS A 650 22.79 6.25 10.54
N TRP A 651 22.74 7.51 11.00
CA TRP A 651 23.91 8.19 11.56
C TRP A 651 23.78 8.69 13.00
N ALA A 652 22.58 8.93 13.50
CA ALA A 652 22.37 9.42 14.87
C ALA A 652 22.99 8.49 15.93
N PRO A 653 22.94 7.14 15.82
CA PRO A 653 23.65 6.27 16.75
C PRO A 653 25.16 6.57 16.82
N LEU A 654 25.81 6.88 15.70
CA LEU A 654 27.25 7.17 15.62
C LEU A 654 27.59 8.52 16.27
N LEU A 655 26.79 9.55 15.99
CA LEU A 655 27.01 10.89 16.55
C LEU A 655 26.70 10.93 18.06
N LEU A 656 25.60 10.30 18.49
CA LEU A 656 25.24 10.22 19.90
C LEU A 656 26.27 9.42 20.71
N THR A 657 26.83 8.33 20.15
CA THR A 657 27.95 7.64 20.80
C THR A 657 29.18 8.51 20.98
N ALA A 658 29.48 9.37 20.01
CA ALA A 658 30.61 10.27 20.10
C ALA A 658 30.38 11.34 21.17
N GLU A 659 29.17 11.88 21.27
CA GLU A 659 28.76 12.79 22.34
C GLU A 659 28.85 12.15 23.73
N ASP A 660 28.32 10.93 23.90
CA ASP A 660 28.35 10.24 25.20
C ASP A 660 29.78 9.86 25.63
N PHE A 661 30.66 9.56 24.68
CA PHE A 661 32.08 9.38 24.95
C PHE A 661 32.75 10.68 25.41
N LEU A 662 32.54 11.79 24.69
CA LEU A 662 33.08 13.11 25.08
C LEU A 662 32.50 13.60 26.42
N ALA A 663 31.25 13.27 26.71
CA ALA A 663 30.59 13.56 27.99
C ALA A 663 31.00 12.58 29.12
N SER A 664 31.97 11.69 28.88
CA SER A 664 32.47 10.69 29.85
C SER A 664 31.43 9.71 30.38
N LYS A 665 30.30 9.52 29.68
CA LYS A 665 29.30 8.49 30.03
C LYS A 665 29.71 7.10 29.51
N LEU A 666 30.54 7.06 28.48
CA LEU A 666 31.10 5.84 27.90
C LEU A 666 32.63 5.85 28.02
N GLN A 667 33.21 4.72 28.39
CA GLN A 667 34.65 4.52 28.42
C GLN A 667 35.04 3.49 27.37
N ALA A 668 36.19 3.70 26.71
CA ALA A 668 36.78 2.67 25.86
C ALA A 668 37.25 1.51 26.75
N PRO A 669 37.13 0.24 26.30
CA PRO A 669 37.56 -0.90 27.09
C PRO A 669 39.05 -0.75 27.47
N GLU A 670 39.34 -0.83 28.77
CA GLU A 670 40.71 -0.80 29.26
C GLU A 670 41.46 -2.05 28.82
N ARG A 671 42.72 -1.84 28.45
CA ARG A 671 43.62 -2.86 27.95
C ARG A 671 43.86 -3.90 29.06
N SER A 672 43.34 -5.12 28.91
CA SER A 672 43.87 -6.26 29.66
C SER A 672 45.25 -6.58 29.07
N VAL A 673 46.28 -5.91 29.58
CA VAL A 673 47.67 -6.26 29.30
C VAL A 673 47.93 -7.56 30.05
N SER A 674 47.84 -8.69 29.36
CA SER A 674 48.40 -9.98 29.79
C SER A 674 49.73 -10.24 29.11
#